data_AF-A0A0A2JKA9-F1
#
_entry.id   AF-A0A0A2JKA9-F1
#
_cell.length_a   1.000
_cell.length_b   1.000
_cell.length_c   1.000
_cell.angle_alpha   90.00
_cell.angle_beta   90.00
_cell.angle_gamma   90.00
#
_symmetry.space_group_name_H-M   'P 1'
#
loop_
_entity.id
_entity.type
_entity.pdbx_description
1 polymer ?
#
loop_
_entity_poly.entity_id
_entity_poly.type
_entity_poly.pdbx_seq_one_letter_code
_entity_poly.pdbx_strand_id
1 'polypeptide(L)'
;MSYNNPIIPGFNPDPSIIRVDKDFFLVTSTFEYFPGVPIYHSQDLIQWTLIGHALTRPSQLQIHTPEPGGGVWATTIRHHGGFYYIIAASFQRYRPQQDDRVWPQGFYVKTTDIWDEKTWSDPIYFDQVGFDQDLFWDDDGTVYLSSTYRKIQPTSGAKLKDFAIHICTVDLTTGHSTSAPKLIRESSSGVAEGSHIFKRGRYWYLFTAEGGTESGHSEWVNRSEVGPSGPWELGPNNPLWRNGVEDEVQNTGHADLVEDTKGQWWAVVLGVRPSRKGDTWEDSVLGRETFLVPLEWKDDWPVINGGQKISLNSHGPGLYQFHTPVPWRDEFSDPKMQVGWYRKNTPFVNDYSLTERPNYLRLHGGPYNLSVPASPTMFLRKQTHHVCRWETRLSFQPTLNETEAGTVVWLNYFTYSSIGIRKDTNGRFIRFRPSEGDIVEHRLDTETPVTLTVDCGSEYRFGYHEGTESEMHWIGSVSNSAATAAPPVGANFTGMMLGLYAFGERQRCLAPADFAMTETLKIDHLISIPDVMSDDAEQVTDKWTGLTDPTERRRRQNRINQRAYRKRKRLLSTNEIHPKSLVPSSHSSSTAQSQPGSSQDNPKLNFCRSPEFLQNILERFAKSAYESYARGDPTADHLMTLTKVNVFRAFAQNLRLIGWSEYWMDHDAISPFNTVLPQKPSTPNDKIPIPTNLQPTRIQKSIHHHPWLDFFPSPKMRDNLIEAGDDWDDEQLCNDIMGFWGESTMDAGLLVWGEPWNVQNWEVTEPFLKKWQWVVRGCPELMDATNRWRARRGEKLIFRYI
;
A
#
# COMPACT_ATOMS: atom_id res chain seq x y z
N MET A 1 28.82 -6.89 -3.50
CA MET A 1 27.98 -7.83 -4.28
C MET A 1 26.53 -7.42 -4.09
N SER A 2 25.60 -7.87 -4.94
CA SER A 2 24.17 -7.63 -4.75
C SER A 2 23.49 -8.78 -4.00
N TYR A 3 22.44 -8.45 -3.28
CA TYR A 3 21.49 -9.39 -2.68
C TYR A 3 20.06 -8.87 -2.84
N ASN A 4 19.09 -9.75 -2.64
CA ASN A 4 17.68 -9.45 -2.82
C ASN A 4 17.00 -9.26 -1.46
N ASN A 5 16.17 -8.23 -1.38
CA ASN A 5 15.23 -7.95 -0.30
C ASN A 5 13.78 -8.20 -0.79
N PRO A 6 12.83 -8.48 0.12
CA PRO A 6 13.02 -8.75 1.55
C PRO A 6 13.70 -10.10 1.80
N ILE A 7 14.51 -10.18 2.86
CA ILE A 7 15.16 -11.44 3.30
C ILE A 7 14.16 -12.41 3.93
N ILE A 8 13.03 -11.92 4.47
CA ILE A 8 11.91 -12.74 4.91
C ILE A 8 10.60 -12.13 4.35
N PRO A 9 10.10 -12.66 3.21
CA PRO A 9 8.94 -12.11 2.50
C PRO A 9 7.60 -12.48 3.14
N GLY A 10 6.54 -11.79 2.75
CA GLY A 10 5.21 -11.88 3.37
C GLY A 10 5.20 -11.32 4.78
N PHE A 11 4.03 -11.38 5.42
CA PHE A 11 3.73 -10.85 6.75
C PHE A 11 4.77 -11.26 7.83
N ASN A 12 5.84 -10.48 7.97
CA ASN A 12 6.99 -10.66 8.84
C ASN A 12 7.51 -9.28 9.28
N PRO A 13 6.77 -8.57 10.13
CA PRO A 13 7.09 -7.21 10.53
C PRO A 13 7.84 -7.13 11.85
N ASP A 14 8.27 -5.91 12.19
CA ASP A 14 8.84 -5.55 13.48
C ASP A 14 10.01 -6.50 13.87
N PRO A 15 11.03 -6.66 12.99
CA PRO A 15 12.05 -7.70 13.14
C PRO A 15 13.05 -7.37 14.24
N SER A 16 13.26 -8.31 15.16
CA SER A 16 14.35 -8.26 16.13
C SER A 16 15.33 -9.41 15.90
N ILE A 17 16.63 -9.14 16.00
CA ILE A 17 17.71 -10.04 15.59
C ILE A 17 18.80 -10.17 16.67
N ILE A 18 19.38 -11.37 16.76
CA ILE A 18 20.62 -11.63 17.51
C ILE A 18 21.58 -12.52 16.71
N ARG A 19 22.86 -12.48 17.09
CA ARG A 19 23.85 -13.52 16.74
C ARG A 19 24.29 -14.26 18.01
N VAL A 20 24.35 -15.58 17.94
CA VAL A 20 25.03 -16.44 18.91
C VAL A 20 26.09 -17.24 18.15
N ASP A 21 27.36 -16.99 18.46
CA ASP A 21 28.52 -17.49 17.72
C ASP A 21 28.45 -17.23 16.21
N LYS A 22 28.04 -18.23 15.42
CA LYS A 22 27.91 -18.17 13.95
C LYS A 22 26.45 -18.14 13.47
N ASP A 23 25.50 -18.33 14.37
CA ASP A 23 24.09 -18.54 14.08
C ASP A 23 23.32 -17.25 14.39
N PHE A 24 22.49 -16.82 13.45
CA PHE A 24 21.62 -15.66 13.57
C PHE A 24 20.19 -16.13 13.83
N PHE A 25 19.51 -15.47 14.76
CA PHE A 25 18.10 -15.74 15.07
C PHE A 25 17.30 -14.45 14.97
N LEU A 26 16.13 -14.52 14.35
CA LEU A 26 15.25 -13.38 14.12
C LEU A 26 13.80 -13.71 14.47
N VAL A 27 13.11 -12.79 15.14
CA VAL A 27 11.68 -12.90 15.50
C VAL A 27 10.87 -11.75 14.93
N THR A 28 9.57 -11.96 14.73
CA THR A 28 8.62 -10.98 14.15
C THR A 28 7.25 -11.06 14.86
N SER A 29 6.48 -9.97 14.86
CA SER A 29 5.11 -9.94 15.40
C SER A 29 4.18 -10.99 14.77
N THR A 30 3.20 -11.48 15.53
CA THR A 30 2.16 -12.42 15.03
C THR A 30 0.72 -11.94 15.17
N PHE A 31 0.47 -10.80 15.81
CA PHE A 31 -0.87 -10.26 16.03
C PHE A 31 -1.84 -11.32 16.56
N GLU A 32 -2.99 -11.51 15.91
CA GLU A 32 -4.03 -12.45 16.30
C GLU A 32 -3.72 -13.93 16.00
N TYR A 33 -2.55 -14.26 15.46
CA TYR A 33 -2.21 -15.62 15.03
C TYR A 33 -1.47 -16.44 16.10
N PHE A 34 -1.78 -17.74 16.13
CA PHE A 34 -1.20 -18.75 17.02
C PHE A 34 -0.70 -19.96 16.20
N PRO A 35 0.46 -20.58 16.50
CA PRO A 35 1.41 -20.22 17.55
C PRO A 35 2.05 -18.85 17.31
N GLY A 36 2.39 -18.16 18.39
CA GLY A 36 2.92 -16.80 18.36
C GLY A 36 4.44 -16.75 18.29
N VAL A 37 4.96 -15.64 17.77
CA VAL A 37 6.40 -15.34 17.63
C VAL A 37 7.18 -16.44 16.88
N PRO A 38 7.17 -16.45 15.53
CA PRO A 38 8.03 -17.30 14.74
C PRO A 38 9.51 -16.99 15.01
N ILE A 39 10.33 -18.02 14.97
CA ILE A 39 11.78 -17.94 15.12
C ILE A 39 12.41 -18.37 13.80
N TYR A 40 13.10 -17.44 13.15
CA TYR A 40 13.86 -17.67 11.94
C TYR A 40 15.34 -17.86 12.26
N HIS A 41 16.01 -18.79 11.58
CA HIS A 41 17.45 -19.05 11.70
C HIS A 41 18.18 -18.81 10.38
N SER A 42 19.40 -18.28 10.46
CA SER A 42 20.35 -18.15 9.35
C SER A 42 21.80 -18.32 9.82
N GLN A 43 22.72 -18.61 8.90
CA GLN A 43 24.18 -18.53 9.11
C GLN A 43 24.86 -17.48 8.19
N ASP A 44 24.10 -16.82 7.31
CA ASP A 44 24.62 -15.91 6.29
C ASP A 44 23.81 -14.62 6.09
N LEU A 45 22.78 -14.38 6.92
CA LEU A 45 21.82 -13.27 6.86
C LEU A 45 20.92 -13.23 5.60
N ILE A 46 21.07 -14.18 4.67
CA ILE A 46 20.36 -14.20 3.38
C ILE A 46 19.36 -15.35 3.32
N GLN A 47 19.79 -16.58 3.64
CA GLN A 47 18.89 -17.73 3.72
C GLN A 47 18.34 -17.87 5.13
N TRP A 48 17.03 -17.72 5.26
CA TRP A 48 16.31 -17.82 6.52
C TRP A 48 15.34 -19.00 6.52
N THR A 49 15.44 -19.85 7.56
CA THR A 49 14.54 -20.98 7.78
C THR A 49 13.68 -20.70 9.01
N LEU A 50 12.35 -20.86 8.91
CA LEU A 50 11.47 -20.88 10.08
C LEU A 50 11.70 -22.19 10.85
N ILE A 51 12.26 -22.12 12.06
CA ILE A 51 12.60 -23.31 12.87
C ILE A 51 11.52 -23.68 13.89
N GLY A 52 10.68 -22.74 14.28
CA GLY A 52 9.62 -22.98 15.27
C GLY A 52 9.01 -21.68 15.78
N HIS A 53 8.35 -21.75 16.93
CA HIS A 53 7.66 -20.65 17.58
C HIS A 53 7.94 -20.62 19.09
N ALA A 54 7.91 -19.42 19.69
CA ALA A 54 8.12 -19.27 21.13
C ALA A 54 6.86 -19.49 21.96
N LEU A 55 5.70 -19.10 21.42
CA LEU A 55 4.41 -19.08 22.13
C LEU A 55 3.48 -20.16 21.54
N THR A 56 3.69 -21.40 21.97
CA THR A 56 3.05 -22.62 21.41
C THR A 56 1.99 -23.24 22.32
N ARG A 57 1.79 -22.70 23.54
CA ARG A 57 0.85 -23.22 24.53
C ARG A 57 -0.12 -22.16 25.05
N PRO A 58 -1.36 -22.54 25.45
CA PRO A 58 -2.30 -21.62 26.09
C PRO A 58 -1.79 -20.96 27.38
N SER A 59 -0.84 -21.59 28.09
CA SER A 59 -0.17 -21.00 29.27
C SER A 59 0.76 -19.82 28.92
N GLN A 60 1.19 -19.73 27.66
CA GLN A 60 2.07 -18.67 27.16
C GLN A 60 1.32 -17.58 26.42
N LEU A 61 0.32 -17.95 25.62
CA LEU A 61 -0.43 -17.01 24.78
C LEU A 61 -1.89 -17.45 24.63
N GLN A 62 -2.79 -16.60 25.16
CA GLN A 62 -4.22 -16.81 25.12
C GLN A 62 -4.93 -15.67 24.38
N ILE A 63 -5.04 -15.81 23.06
CA ILE A 63 -5.77 -14.90 22.17
C ILE A 63 -7.21 -15.40 22.03
N HIS A 64 -8.20 -14.56 22.32
CA HIS A 64 -9.62 -14.95 22.34
C HIS A 64 -10.46 -14.32 21.24
N THR A 65 -10.54 -12.99 21.22
CA THR A 65 -11.33 -12.18 20.27
C THR A 65 -10.73 -10.77 20.11
N PRO A 66 -9.43 -10.63 19.77
CA PRO A 66 -8.89 -9.31 19.46
C PRO A 66 -9.62 -8.73 18.23
N GLU A 67 -9.72 -7.40 18.15
CA GLU A 67 -9.97 -6.74 16.86
C GLU A 67 -8.78 -6.96 15.90
N PRO A 68 -8.95 -6.78 14.58
CA PRO A 68 -7.87 -6.91 13.61
C PRO A 68 -6.66 -6.07 13.99
N GLY A 69 -5.47 -6.67 13.92
CA GLY A 69 -4.23 -6.02 14.36
C GLY A 69 -4.05 -5.93 15.88
N GLY A 70 -4.91 -6.57 16.69
CA GLY A 70 -4.63 -6.88 18.09
C GLY A 70 -3.72 -8.12 18.23
N GLY A 71 -3.63 -8.66 19.44
CA GLY A 71 -2.71 -9.78 19.76
C GLY A 71 -1.25 -9.33 19.86
N VAL A 72 -0.31 -10.22 19.53
CA VAL A 72 1.14 -10.03 19.76
C VAL A 72 1.75 -9.00 18.81
N TRP A 73 2.12 -7.84 19.34
CA TRP A 73 2.84 -6.78 18.61
C TRP A 73 4.35 -7.05 18.61
N ALA A 74 5.18 -6.03 18.31
CA ALA A 74 6.63 -6.17 18.17
C ALA A 74 7.24 -6.96 19.34
N THR A 75 8.09 -7.90 19.00
CA THR A 75 8.75 -8.80 19.93
C THR A 75 10.24 -8.69 19.79
N THR A 76 10.95 -8.53 20.90
CA THR A 76 12.41 -8.50 20.88
C THR A 76 12.99 -9.84 21.28
N ILE A 77 14.10 -10.22 20.65
CA ILE A 77 14.90 -11.37 21.04
C ILE A 77 16.26 -10.91 21.55
N ARG A 78 16.68 -11.42 22.71
CA ARG A 78 17.97 -11.10 23.34
C ARG A 78 18.61 -12.37 23.88
N HIS A 79 19.94 -12.49 23.77
CA HIS A 79 20.69 -13.61 24.33
C HIS A 79 21.63 -13.12 25.43
N HIS A 80 21.40 -13.56 26.67
CA HIS A 80 22.18 -13.15 27.83
C HIS A 80 22.30 -14.28 28.86
N GLY A 81 23.49 -14.50 29.41
CA GLY A 81 23.72 -15.52 30.44
C GLY A 81 23.40 -16.96 30.02
N GLY A 82 23.50 -17.28 28.72
CA GLY A 82 23.15 -18.60 28.16
C GLY A 82 21.65 -18.84 27.97
N PHE A 83 20.81 -17.81 28.13
CA PHE A 83 19.39 -17.86 27.85
C PHE A 83 19.03 -16.98 26.65
N TYR A 84 18.16 -17.49 25.80
CA TYR A 84 17.38 -16.73 24.84
C TYR A 84 16.14 -16.18 25.56
N TYR A 85 15.96 -14.86 25.54
CA TYR A 85 14.78 -14.17 26.01
C TYR A 85 13.98 -13.68 24.81
N ILE A 86 12.67 -13.92 24.80
CA ILE A 86 11.73 -13.29 23.89
C ILE A 86 10.79 -12.44 24.73
N ILE A 87 10.77 -11.14 24.46
CA ILE A 87 9.90 -10.16 25.09
C ILE A 87 8.74 -9.88 24.13
N ALA A 88 7.52 -9.82 24.64
CA ALA A 88 6.32 -9.61 23.84
C ALA A 88 5.23 -8.86 24.62
N ALA A 89 4.36 -8.15 23.89
CA ALA A 89 3.15 -7.56 24.43
C ALA A 89 1.94 -7.93 23.56
N SER A 90 0.82 -8.32 24.18
CA SER A 90 -0.37 -8.79 23.48
C SER A 90 -1.59 -7.91 23.71
N PHE A 91 -1.96 -7.08 22.73
CA PHE A 91 -3.14 -6.22 22.80
C PHE A 91 -4.43 -7.03 22.79
N GLN A 92 -5.21 -6.95 23.87
CA GLN A 92 -6.57 -7.53 23.91
C GLN A 92 -7.60 -6.65 23.19
N ARG A 93 -7.37 -5.33 23.13
CA ARG A 93 -8.22 -4.37 22.41
C ARG A 93 -7.42 -3.17 21.90
N TYR A 94 -7.56 -2.85 20.62
CA TYR A 94 -6.94 -1.68 20.00
C TYR A 94 -7.87 -1.07 18.94
N ARG A 95 -8.34 0.17 19.16
CA ARG A 95 -9.31 0.87 18.29
C ARG A 95 -8.86 2.32 18.06
N PRO A 96 -7.83 2.55 17.23
CA PRO A 96 -7.25 3.88 17.04
C PRO A 96 -8.27 4.90 16.50
N GLN A 97 -9.29 4.47 15.76
CA GLN A 97 -10.38 5.30 15.24
C GLN A 97 -11.28 5.90 16.35
N GLN A 98 -11.29 5.28 17.54
CA GLN A 98 -12.10 5.68 18.70
C GLN A 98 -11.24 6.18 19.88
N ASP A 99 -9.92 6.23 19.70
CA ASP A 99 -8.90 6.39 20.74
C ASP A 99 -8.96 5.37 21.91
N ASP A 100 -9.71 4.28 21.74
CA ASP A 100 -9.93 3.24 22.75
C ASP A 100 -8.90 2.11 22.63
N ARG A 101 -8.33 1.69 23.77
CA ARG A 101 -7.28 0.68 23.86
C ARG A 101 -7.18 0.10 25.26
N VAL A 102 -6.77 -1.16 25.37
CA VAL A 102 -6.32 -1.76 26.64
C VAL A 102 -4.80 -1.90 26.55
N TRP A 103 -4.09 -1.13 27.36
CA TRP A 103 -2.63 -1.20 27.44
C TRP A 103 -2.20 -2.60 27.92
N PRO A 104 -1.42 -3.36 27.13
CA PRO A 104 -0.94 -4.65 27.57
C PRO A 104 0.11 -4.47 28.68
N GLN A 105 0.09 -5.38 29.65
CA GLN A 105 1.31 -5.78 30.34
C GLN A 105 2.08 -6.66 29.36
N GLY A 106 3.27 -6.24 28.96
CA GLY A 106 4.16 -7.14 28.26
C GLY A 106 4.81 -8.12 29.23
N PHE A 107 5.52 -9.09 28.67
CA PHE A 107 6.09 -10.22 29.38
C PHE A 107 7.30 -10.73 28.63
N TYR A 108 8.08 -11.60 29.27
CA TYR A 108 9.08 -12.39 28.58
C TYR A 108 8.89 -13.89 28.82
N VAL A 109 9.27 -14.68 27.82
CA VAL A 109 9.54 -16.12 27.93
C VAL A 109 11.02 -16.37 27.67
N LYS A 110 11.58 -17.44 28.23
CA LYS A 110 12.99 -17.80 27.99
C LYS A 110 13.23 -19.29 27.80
N THR A 111 14.33 -19.62 27.11
CA THR A 111 14.87 -20.97 26.98
C THR A 111 16.40 -20.96 26.92
N THR A 112 17.05 -22.10 27.20
CA THR A 112 18.45 -22.37 26.86
C THR A 112 18.61 -23.08 25.51
N ASP A 113 17.52 -23.59 24.93
CA ASP A 113 17.51 -24.31 23.66
C ASP A 113 16.44 -23.72 22.73
N ILE A 114 16.87 -22.84 21.83
CA ILE A 114 16.00 -22.17 20.85
C ILE A 114 15.44 -23.12 19.77
N TRP A 115 15.96 -24.35 19.67
CA TRP A 115 15.59 -25.31 18.63
C TRP A 115 14.41 -26.23 19.01
N ASP A 116 14.07 -26.34 20.30
CA ASP A 116 12.88 -27.06 20.77
C ASP A 116 11.84 -26.10 21.36
N GLU A 117 10.77 -25.86 20.61
CA GLU A 117 9.62 -25.01 20.98
C GLU A 117 8.96 -25.37 22.34
N LYS A 118 9.21 -26.56 22.88
CA LYS A 118 8.67 -27.01 24.17
C LYS A 118 9.44 -26.49 25.37
N THR A 119 10.68 -26.05 25.17
CA THR A 119 11.60 -25.64 26.25
C THR A 119 11.36 -24.21 26.72
N TRP A 120 10.64 -23.40 25.93
CA TRP A 120 10.23 -22.05 26.32
C TRP A 120 9.39 -22.07 27.60
N SER A 121 9.79 -21.24 28.56
CA SER A 121 9.09 -21.05 29.83
C SER A 121 7.65 -20.58 29.63
N ASP A 122 6.86 -20.68 30.70
CA ASP A 122 5.68 -19.84 30.85
C ASP A 122 6.11 -18.37 31.11
N PRO A 123 5.23 -17.38 30.85
CA PRO A 123 5.59 -15.97 30.80
C PRO A 123 5.77 -15.34 32.19
N ILE A 124 6.78 -14.48 32.31
CA ILE A 124 6.94 -13.57 33.45
C ILE A 124 6.52 -12.18 32.98
N TYR A 125 5.47 -11.64 33.57
CA TYR A 125 4.87 -10.36 33.20
C TYR A 125 5.57 -9.17 33.86
N PHE A 126 5.70 -8.08 33.11
CA PHE A 126 6.16 -6.81 33.64
C PHE A 126 4.99 -6.00 34.23
N ASP A 127 5.26 -5.26 35.31
CA ASP A 127 4.32 -4.29 35.86
C ASP A 127 4.22 -3.01 35.01
N GLN A 128 5.30 -2.66 34.31
CA GLN A 128 5.31 -1.59 33.30
C GLN A 128 4.50 -2.03 32.07
N VAL A 129 3.39 -1.33 31.84
CA VAL A 129 2.55 -1.48 30.65
C VAL A 129 3.20 -0.86 29.41
N GLY A 130 2.79 -1.32 28.24
CA GLY A 130 3.25 -0.78 26.96
C GLY A 130 3.50 -1.88 25.93
N PHE A 131 3.97 -1.46 24.76
CA PHE A 131 4.37 -2.33 23.66
C PHE A 131 5.79 -1.97 23.22
N ASP A 132 6.34 -2.66 22.22
CA ASP A 132 7.74 -2.56 21.76
C ASP A 132 8.74 -2.61 22.92
N GLN A 133 8.59 -3.61 23.78
CA GLN A 133 9.39 -3.75 24.97
C GLN A 133 10.72 -4.44 24.66
N ASP A 134 11.80 -3.92 25.21
CA ASP A 134 13.16 -4.45 25.06
C ASP A 134 13.89 -4.49 26.40
N LEU A 135 14.80 -5.46 26.54
CA LEU A 135 15.66 -5.64 27.70
C LEU A 135 17.11 -5.31 27.34
N PHE A 136 17.69 -4.37 28.10
CA PHE A 136 19.11 -4.03 28.01
C PHE A 136 19.81 -4.35 29.34
N TRP A 137 20.90 -5.12 29.27
CA TRP A 137 21.78 -5.41 30.39
C TRP A 137 23.01 -4.49 30.30
N ASP A 138 23.25 -3.67 31.32
CA ASP A 138 24.44 -2.82 31.39
C ASP A 138 25.61 -3.54 32.10
N ASP A 139 26.82 -2.98 31.96
CA ASP A 139 28.06 -3.57 32.48
C ASP A 139 28.09 -3.67 34.02
N ASP A 140 27.25 -2.92 34.74
CA ASP A 140 27.11 -2.99 36.19
C ASP A 140 26.13 -4.08 36.68
N GLY A 141 25.50 -4.81 35.74
CA GLY A 141 24.51 -5.85 36.00
C GLY A 141 23.08 -5.34 36.14
N THR A 142 22.84 -4.03 36.01
CA THR A 142 21.48 -3.46 35.98
C THR A 142 20.76 -3.89 34.71
N VAL A 143 19.53 -4.37 34.87
CA VAL A 143 18.63 -4.67 33.74
C VAL A 143 17.65 -3.52 33.57
N TYR A 144 17.61 -2.96 32.38
CA TYR A 144 16.68 -1.92 31.96
C TYR A 144 15.58 -2.50 31.06
N LEU A 145 14.35 -2.04 31.26
CA LEU A 145 13.20 -2.31 30.41
C LEU A 145 12.77 -1.00 29.74
N SER A 146 12.91 -0.92 28.41
CA SER A 146 12.27 0.14 27.62
C SER A 146 10.86 -0.28 27.21
N SER A 147 9.96 0.70 27.00
CA SER A 147 8.59 0.45 26.55
C SER A 147 7.98 1.67 25.88
N THR A 148 7.18 1.43 24.85
CA THR A 148 6.31 2.44 24.22
C THR A 148 4.95 2.49 24.90
N TYR A 149 4.56 3.66 25.38
CA TYR A 149 3.16 3.95 25.73
C TYR A 149 2.83 5.45 25.64
N ARG A 150 1.55 5.80 25.79
CA ARG A 150 1.11 7.21 25.72
C ARG A 150 1.63 8.02 26.91
N LYS A 151 2.15 9.22 26.64
CA LYS A 151 2.56 10.18 27.67
C LYS A 151 1.47 10.39 28.73
N ILE A 152 1.83 10.22 30.01
CA ILE A 152 0.91 10.41 31.16
C ILE A 152 0.40 11.85 31.23
N GLN A 153 1.25 12.82 30.87
CA GLN A 153 0.89 14.21 30.66
C GLN A 153 0.75 14.44 29.14
N PRO A 154 -0.46 14.35 28.58
CA PRO A 154 -0.66 14.54 27.14
C PRO A 154 -0.39 15.99 26.74
N THR A 155 0.03 16.16 25.48
CA THR A 155 0.33 17.46 24.89
C THR A 155 -0.98 18.27 24.75
N SER A 156 -1.08 19.41 25.41
CA SER A 156 -2.32 20.20 25.45
C SER A 156 -2.80 20.57 24.04
N GLY A 157 -4.03 20.15 23.68
CA GLY A 157 -4.64 20.41 22.38
C GLY A 157 -4.12 19.55 21.21
N ALA A 158 -3.21 18.59 21.46
CA ALA A 158 -2.71 17.72 20.40
C ALA A 158 -3.77 16.72 19.90
N LYS A 159 -3.67 16.38 18.61
CA LYS A 159 -4.47 15.34 17.93
C LYS A 159 -3.64 14.10 17.59
N LEU A 160 -2.43 14.00 18.12
CA LEU A 160 -1.45 12.96 17.81
C LEU A 160 -1.60 11.76 18.74
N LYS A 161 -1.00 10.61 18.39
CA LYS A 161 -1.05 9.37 19.20
C LYS A 161 -0.44 9.59 20.61
N ASP A 162 0.53 10.51 20.70
CA ASP A 162 1.30 10.89 21.90
C ASP A 162 2.08 9.70 22.50
N PHE A 163 2.57 8.80 21.63
CA PHE A 163 3.41 7.67 21.99
C PHE A 163 4.86 8.13 22.23
N ALA A 164 5.44 7.67 23.32
CA ALA A 164 6.78 8.01 23.76
C ALA A 164 7.46 6.81 24.42
N ILE A 165 8.80 6.82 24.37
CA ILE A 165 9.64 5.79 24.99
C ILE A 165 9.86 6.13 26.46
N HIS A 166 9.58 5.15 27.31
CA HIS A 166 9.84 5.19 28.74
C HIS A 166 10.79 4.05 29.12
N ILE A 167 11.58 4.26 30.17
CA ILE A 167 12.53 3.26 30.68
C ILE A 167 12.39 3.12 32.19
N CYS A 168 12.48 1.89 32.69
CA CYS A 168 12.69 1.58 34.11
C CYS A 168 13.82 0.55 34.25
N THR A 169 14.20 0.26 35.50
CA THR A 169 15.02 -0.91 35.85
C THR A 169 14.11 -2.03 36.33
N VAL A 170 14.48 -3.30 36.14
CA VAL A 170 13.59 -4.45 36.39
C VAL A 170 14.30 -5.62 37.07
N ASP A 171 13.64 -6.31 37.99
CA ASP A 171 14.06 -7.64 38.47
C ASP A 171 13.40 -8.72 37.59
N LEU A 172 14.21 -9.39 36.77
CA LEU A 172 13.71 -10.45 35.87
C LEU A 172 13.13 -11.66 36.61
N THR A 173 13.46 -11.88 37.89
CA THR A 173 12.92 -13.00 38.68
C THR A 173 11.42 -12.83 38.93
N THR A 174 10.97 -11.58 39.08
CA THR A 174 9.58 -11.23 39.43
C THR A 174 8.85 -10.47 38.31
N GLY A 175 9.59 -9.86 37.38
CA GLY A 175 9.07 -8.93 36.39
C GLY A 175 8.79 -7.52 36.95
N HIS A 176 9.08 -7.25 38.22
CA HIS A 176 8.74 -5.98 38.84
C HIS A 176 9.76 -4.87 38.54
N SER A 177 9.26 -3.66 38.33
CA SER A 177 10.07 -2.44 38.20
C SER A 177 10.77 -2.12 39.53
N THR A 178 12.09 -1.96 39.48
CA THR A 178 12.93 -1.54 40.63
C THR A 178 13.19 -0.04 40.66
N SER A 179 12.70 0.72 39.67
CA SER A 179 12.69 2.18 39.65
C SER A 179 11.41 2.72 38.98
N ALA A 180 11.12 4.00 39.20
CA ALA A 180 9.98 4.66 38.55
C ALA A 180 10.25 4.84 37.03
N PRO A 181 9.24 4.62 36.15
CA PRO A 181 9.38 4.85 34.72
C PRO A 181 9.76 6.30 34.39
N LYS A 182 10.76 6.47 33.54
CA LYS A 182 11.26 7.76 33.05
C LYS A 182 11.03 7.88 31.55
N LEU A 183 10.34 8.93 31.10
CA LEU A 183 10.28 9.27 29.67
C LEU A 183 11.68 9.66 29.18
N ILE A 184 12.16 8.99 28.12
CA ILE A 184 13.48 9.22 27.54
C ILE A 184 13.47 9.70 26.08
N ARG A 185 12.40 9.46 25.32
CA ARG A 185 12.24 10.01 23.96
C ARG A 185 10.77 10.26 23.61
N GLU A 186 10.49 11.43 23.06
CA GLU A 186 9.23 11.79 22.42
C GLU A 186 9.52 12.35 21.01
N SER A 187 8.66 12.07 20.03
CA SER A 187 8.81 12.54 18.64
C SER A 187 7.98 13.79 18.37
N SER A 188 8.46 14.67 17.48
CA SER A 188 7.66 15.74 16.89
C SER A 188 6.52 15.21 16.00
N SER A 189 6.60 13.96 15.54
CA SER A 189 5.50 13.26 14.87
C SER A 189 4.37 12.82 15.84
N GLY A 190 4.63 12.87 17.15
CA GLY A 190 3.76 12.29 18.18
C GLY A 190 3.78 10.76 18.25
N VAL A 191 4.73 10.13 17.54
CA VAL A 191 5.05 8.69 17.64
C VAL A 191 6.56 8.52 17.74
N ALA A 192 7.04 8.15 18.94
CA ALA A 192 8.30 7.44 19.12
C ALA A 192 7.96 6.05 19.66
N GLU A 193 8.36 5.00 18.95
CA GLU A 193 8.09 3.59 19.23
C GLU A 193 9.31 2.72 18.87
N GLY A 194 9.21 1.38 18.90
CA GLY A 194 10.29 0.47 18.47
C GLY A 194 11.65 0.70 19.14
N SER A 195 11.71 0.85 20.47
CA SER A 195 12.95 1.28 21.14
C SER A 195 13.95 0.17 21.41
N HIS A 196 15.16 0.30 20.88
CA HIS A 196 16.29 -0.59 21.19
C HIS A 196 17.46 0.17 21.82
N ILE A 197 18.01 -0.39 22.90
CA ILE A 197 19.17 0.15 23.60
C ILE A 197 20.31 -0.86 23.55
N PHE A 198 21.48 -0.42 23.10
CA PHE A 198 22.72 -1.19 23.22
C PHE A 198 23.92 -0.26 23.46
N LYS A 199 25.02 -0.86 23.91
CA LYS A 199 26.25 -0.16 24.28
C LYS A 199 27.34 -0.45 23.26
N ARG A 200 28.05 0.58 22.80
CA ARG A 200 29.21 0.45 21.90
C ARG A 200 30.25 1.52 22.25
N GLY A 201 31.44 1.08 22.67
CA GLY A 201 32.49 1.97 23.14
C GLY A 201 32.06 2.72 24.41
N ARG A 202 32.20 4.05 24.42
CA ARG A 202 31.76 4.90 25.55
C ARG A 202 30.28 5.28 25.54
N TYR A 203 29.54 4.87 24.50
CA TYR A 203 28.19 5.33 24.25
C TYR A 203 27.17 4.22 24.44
N TRP A 204 26.05 4.59 25.05
CA TRP A 204 24.77 3.91 24.88
C TRP A 204 24.08 4.55 23.68
N TYR A 205 23.45 3.75 22.85
CA TYR A 205 22.62 4.22 21.74
C TYR A 205 21.16 3.86 22.02
N LEU A 206 20.26 4.75 21.65
CA LEU A 206 18.81 4.56 21.66
C LEU A 206 18.31 4.71 20.22
N PHE A 207 17.89 3.60 19.63
CA PHE A 207 17.18 3.56 18.37
C PHE A 207 15.68 3.64 18.63
N THR A 208 14.93 4.25 17.71
CA THR A 208 13.47 4.43 17.80
C THR A 208 12.86 4.57 16.42
N ALA A 209 11.81 3.79 16.15
CA ALA A 209 10.90 4.01 15.05
C ALA A 209 10.06 5.28 15.29
N GLU A 210 9.95 6.16 14.30
CA GLU A 210 9.16 7.39 14.39
C GLU A 210 8.28 7.63 13.15
N GLY A 211 7.21 8.38 13.35
CA GLY A 211 6.24 8.73 12.29
C GLY A 211 5.07 7.73 12.15
N GLY A 212 5.11 6.61 12.88
CA GLY A 212 4.17 5.50 12.76
C GLY A 212 4.47 4.59 11.57
N THR A 213 4.06 3.32 11.65
CA THR A 213 4.30 2.28 10.62
C THR A 213 3.61 2.52 9.26
N GLU A 214 3.00 3.68 9.05
CA GLU A 214 2.41 4.14 7.79
C GLU A 214 3.45 4.93 6.94
N SER A 215 3.04 5.84 6.05
CA SER A 215 3.96 6.61 5.17
C SER A 215 4.87 7.63 5.90
N GLY A 216 4.68 7.79 7.21
CA GLY A 216 5.57 8.55 8.09
C GLY A 216 6.82 7.79 8.52
N HIS A 217 6.84 6.45 8.38
CA HIS A 217 7.80 5.58 9.05
C HIS A 217 9.26 5.93 8.72
N SER A 218 10.08 5.96 9.77
CA SER A 218 11.51 6.26 9.72
C SER A 218 12.20 5.74 10.97
N GLU A 219 13.52 5.60 10.93
CA GLU A 219 14.34 5.19 12.07
C GLU A 219 15.24 6.34 12.54
N TRP A 220 15.36 6.50 13.86
CA TRP A 220 16.15 7.56 14.49
C TRP A 220 17.16 6.95 15.46
N VAL A 221 18.34 7.57 15.57
CA VAL A 221 19.33 7.24 16.61
C VAL A 221 19.57 8.43 17.55
N ASN A 222 19.80 8.11 18.81
CA ASN A 222 20.25 9.02 19.85
C ASN A 222 21.41 8.33 20.59
N ARG A 223 22.31 9.07 21.24
CA ARG A 223 23.36 8.47 22.09
C ARG A 223 23.56 9.19 23.42
N SER A 224 24.11 8.50 24.42
CA SER A 224 24.47 9.09 25.71
C SER A 224 25.83 8.58 26.16
N GLU A 225 26.58 9.40 26.89
CA GLU A 225 27.81 9.03 27.61
C GLU A 225 27.55 8.79 29.10
N VAL A 226 26.31 9.02 29.58
CA VAL A 226 25.95 8.98 31.00
C VAL A 226 25.27 7.66 31.36
N GLY A 227 24.46 7.10 30.46
CA GLY A 227 23.79 5.80 30.64
C GLY A 227 22.44 5.70 29.93
N PRO A 228 21.70 4.58 30.10
CA PRO A 228 20.41 4.32 29.45
C PRO A 228 19.28 5.29 29.83
N SER A 229 19.47 6.06 30.90
CA SER A 229 18.54 7.12 31.31
C SER A 229 18.78 8.47 30.61
N GLY A 230 19.77 8.57 29.72
CA GLY A 230 20.18 9.84 29.11
C GLY A 230 20.90 10.80 30.09
N PRO A 231 21.09 12.08 29.73
CA PRO A 231 20.50 12.77 28.59
C PRO A 231 20.99 12.22 27.24
N TRP A 232 20.14 12.39 26.21
CA TRP A 232 20.36 11.85 24.88
C TRP A 232 20.76 12.96 23.89
N GLU A 233 21.91 12.80 23.24
CA GLU A 233 22.34 13.55 22.06
C GLU A 233 21.61 12.99 20.82
N LEU A 234 20.99 13.85 20.02
CA LEU A 234 20.35 13.45 18.76
C LEU A 234 21.40 13.14 17.69
N GLY A 235 21.19 12.06 16.93
CA GLY A 235 21.98 11.74 15.75
C GLY A 235 21.97 12.87 14.71
N PRO A 236 23.14 13.25 14.14
CA PRO A 236 23.26 14.39 13.23
C PRO A 236 22.60 14.15 11.86
N ASN A 237 22.39 12.88 11.50
CA ASN A 237 21.80 12.44 10.23
C ASN A 237 20.41 11.81 10.44
N ASN A 238 19.64 12.28 11.42
CA ASN A 238 18.27 11.77 11.65
C ASN A 238 17.25 12.42 10.68
N PRO A 239 16.23 11.66 10.20
CA PRO A 239 16.11 10.21 10.28
C PRO A 239 17.20 9.51 9.46
N LEU A 240 17.67 8.34 9.91
CA LEU A 240 18.83 7.63 9.36
C LEU A 240 18.71 7.32 7.86
N TRP A 241 17.49 7.08 7.40
CA TRP A 241 17.07 7.10 6.01
C TRP A 241 15.56 7.43 5.97
N ARG A 242 15.00 7.63 4.76
CA ARG A 242 13.55 7.65 4.58
C ARG A 242 13.14 7.22 3.18
N ASN A 243 12.32 6.17 3.11
CA ASN A 243 11.55 5.83 1.91
C ASN A 243 10.24 6.63 1.88
N GLY A 244 9.79 7.00 0.68
CA GLY A 244 8.55 7.74 0.44
C GLY A 244 7.51 6.91 -0.32
N VAL A 245 6.33 7.51 -0.53
CA VAL A 245 5.16 6.84 -1.14
C VAL A 245 5.30 6.51 -2.63
N GLU A 246 6.41 6.89 -3.26
CA GLU A 246 6.73 6.62 -4.67
C GLU A 246 7.79 5.53 -4.86
N ASP A 247 8.38 5.02 -3.78
CA ASP A 247 9.45 4.03 -3.83
C ASP A 247 8.89 2.60 -3.90
N GLU A 248 9.65 1.67 -4.47
CA GLU A 248 9.30 0.23 -4.59
C GLU A 248 9.25 -0.50 -3.23
N VAL A 249 9.90 0.07 -2.21
CA VAL A 249 9.82 -0.33 -0.82
C VAL A 249 9.33 0.89 -0.04
N GLN A 250 8.29 0.74 0.78
CA GLN A 250 7.70 1.85 1.54
C GLN A 250 7.59 1.51 3.03
N ASN A 251 7.17 2.49 3.83
CA ASN A 251 6.89 2.37 5.27
C ASN A 251 8.06 1.73 6.06
N THR A 252 9.30 2.12 5.75
CA THR A 252 10.51 1.49 6.31
C THR A 252 10.89 2.04 7.69
N GLY A 253 11.19 1.17 8.66
CA GLY A 253 11.62 1.53 10.00
C GLY A 253 11.60 0.32 10.94
N HIS A 254 11.54 0.56 12.25
CA HIS A 254 11.48 -0.48 13.30
C HIS A 254 12.68 -1.42 13.20
N ALA A 255 13.88 -0.84 13.37
CA ALA A 255 15.15 -1.47 13.05
C ALA A 255 15.86 -2.10 14.25
N ASP A 256 16.33 -3.34 14.10
CA ASP A 256 17.25 -3.98 15.05
C ASP A 256 18.59 -4.32 14.38
N LEU A 257 19.67 -4.38 15.15
CA LEU A 257 21.03 -4.38 14.62
C LEU A 257 21.83 -5.64 14.97
N VAL A 258 22.70 -6.06 14.06
CA VAL A 258 23.62 -7.17 14.32
C VAL A 258 25.00 -6.96 13.71
N GLU A 259 26.03 -7.38 14.43
CA GLU A 259 27.39 -7.55 13.90
C GLU A 259 27.57 -9.00 13.43
N ASP A 260 28.08 -9.22 12.23
CA ASP A 260 28.32 -10.55 11.67
C ASP A 260 29.62 -11.20 12.16
N THR A 261 29.90 -12.42 11.68
CA THR A 261 31.09 -13.21 12.05
C THR A 261 32.43 -12.63 11.53
N LYS A 262 32.39 -11.56 10.74
CA LYS A 262 33.56 -10.85 10.19
C LYS A 262 33.68 -9.42 10.75
N GLY A 263 32.81 -9.02 11.69
CA GLY A 263 32.78 -7.67 12.26
C GLY A 263 32.09 -6.63 11.37
N GLN A 264 31.29 -7.05 10.38
CA GLN A 264 30.51 -6.13 9.55
C GLN A 264 29.14 -5.94 10.19
N TRP A 265 28.64 -4.71 10.18
CA TRP A 265 27.37 -4.37 10.82
C TRP A 265 26.23 -4.33 9.81
N TRP A 266 25.06 -4.75 10.27
CA TRP A 266 23.84 -4.86 9.50
C TRP A 266 22.65 -4.36 10.34
N ALA A 267 21.63 -3.84 9.67
CA ALA A 267 20.33 -3.61 10.26
C ALA A 267 19.29 -4.50 9.57
N VAL A 268 18.40 -5.11 10.36
CA VAL A 268 17.12 -5.61 9.86
C VAL A 268 16.06 -4.55 10.11
N VAL A 269 15.14 -4.37 9.16
CA VAL A 269 14.07 -3.36 9.24
C VAL A 269 12.79 -3.94 8.66
N LEU A 270 11.63 -3.43 9.06
CA LEU A 270 10.40 -3.73 8.32
C LEU A 270 10.26 -2.81 7.10
N GLY A 271 9.50 -3.24 6.10
CA GLY A 271 9.04 -2.43 4.98
C GLY A 271 7.84 -3.09 4.29
N VAL A 272 7.22 -2.41 3.32
CA VAL A 272 6.14 -2.99 2.48
C VAL A 272 6.54 -2.96 1.02
N ARG A 273 6.11 -3.97 0.25
CA ARG A 273 6.15 -3.98 -1.23
C ARG A 273 4.74 -3.75 -1.79
N PRO A 274 4.33 -2.50 -2.06
CA PRO A 274 3.06 -2.24 -2.71
C PRO A 274 3.07 -2.70 -4.16
N SER A 275 1.90 -2.90 -4.76
CA SER A 275 1.78 -3.27 -6.18
C SER A 275 1.47 -2.04 -7.03
N ARG A 276 2.24 -1.80 -8.10
CA ARG A 276 1.98 -0.65 -8.99
C ARG A 276 0.90 -0.99 -10.00
N LYS A 277 -0.12 -0.13 -10.10
CA LYS A 277 -1.22 -0.23 -11.05
C LYS A 277 -1.38 1.10 -11.78
N GLY A 278 -0.91 1.14 -13.02
CA GLY A 278 -0.73 2.40 -13.76
C GLY A 278 0.26 3.30 -13.03
N ASP A 279 -0.19 4.50 -12.66
CA ASP A 279 0.60 5.51 -11.95
C ASP A 279 0.25 5.63 -10.45
N THR A 280 -0.48 4.66 -9.90
CA THR A 280 -0.77 4.58 -8.46
C THR A 280 -0.24 3.28 -7.85
N TRP A 281 0.15 3.35 -6.58
CA TRP A 281 0.42 2.18 -5.75
C TRP A 281 -0.86 1.68 -5.08
N GLU A 282 -1.15 0.38 -5.19
CA GLU A 282 -2.11 -0.33 -4.36
C GLU A 282 -1.42 -0.81 -3.07
N ASP A 283 -2.17 -0.88 -1.96
CA ASP A 283 -1.69 -1.42 -0.68
C ASP A 283 -1.02 -2.79 -0.86
N SER A 284 0.03 -3.06 -0.08
CA SER A 284 0.72 -4.35 -0.17
C SER A 284 -0.15 -5.48 0.38
N VAL A 285 -0.55 -6.39 -0.52
CA VAL A 285 -1.15 -7.68 -0.14
C VAL A 285 -0.22 -8.54 0.72
N LEU A 286 1.09 -8.35 0.65
CA LEU A 286 2.05 -9.12 1.45
C LEU A 286 2.15 -8.61 2.90
N GLY A 287 1.58 -7.44 3.18
CA GLY A 287 1.73 -6.74 4.43
C GLY A 287 3.13 -6.17 4.60
N ARG A 288 3.58 -6.12 5.85
CA ARG A 288 4.91 -5.68 6.27
C ARG A 288 5.86 -6.88 6.34
N GLU A 289 7.02 -6.76 5.70
CA GLU A 289 8.02 -7.81 5.45
C GLU A 289 9.40 -7.39 6.02
N THR A 290 10.35 -8.32 6.18
CA THR A 290 11.68 -8.03 6.76
C THR A 290 12.76 -7.83 5.70
N PHE A 291 13.47 -6.70 5.80
CA PHE A 291 14.54 -6.26 4.91
C PHE A 291 15.88 -6.25 5.65
N LEU A 292 16.99 -6.46 4.92
CA LEU A 292 18.36 -6.32 5.40
C LEU A 292 19.03 -5.13 4.70
N VAL A 293 19.82 -4.36 5.45
CA VAL A 293 20.66 -3.26 4.92
C VAL A 293 22.02 -3.21 5.63
N PRO A 294 23.11 -2.79 4.93
CA PRO A 294 24.42 -2.64 5.56
C PRO A 294 24.43 -1.44 6.52
N LEU A 295 25.25 -1.52 7.57
CA LEU A 295 25.49 -0.44 8.51
C LEU A 295 26.99 -0.18 8.63
N GLU A 296 27.39 1.08 8.50
CA GLU A 296 28.76 1.54 8.76
C GLU A 296 28.78 2.44 10.00
N TRP A 297 29.92 2.47 10.72
CA TRP A 297 30.12 3.38 11.85
C TRP A 297 31.10 4.48 11.46
N LYS A 298 30.66 5.74 11.53
CA LYS A 298 31.47 6.93 11.22
C LYS A 298 31.33 7.96 12.32
N ASP A 299 32.45 8.43 12.86
CA ASP A 299 32.51 9.44 13.94
C ASP A 299 31.62 9.07 15.16
N ASP A 300 31.57 7.77 15.48
CA ASP A 300 30.69 7.14 16.47
C ASP A 300 29.19 7.42 16.26
N TRP A 301 28.76 7.44 15.00
CA TRP A 301 27.36 7.39 14.58
C TRP A 301 27.15 6.29 13.52
N PRO A 302 25.97 5.63 13.51
CA PRO A 302 25.62 4.67 12.48
C PRO A 302 25.27 5.40 11.17
N VAL A 303 25.66 4.80 10.06
CA VAL A 303 25.26 5.18 8.71
C VAL A 303 24.66 3.96 8.06
N ILE A 304 23.33 3.85 8.13
CA ILE A 304 22.58 2.73 7.57
C ILE A 304 22.38 2.97 6.06
N ASN A 305 22.68 1.95 5.25
CA ASN A 305 22.54 1.96 3.80
C ASN A 305 23.21 3.16 3.10
N GLY A 306 24.30 3.71 3.66
CA GLY A 306 24.94 4.94 3.14
C GLY A 306 24.02 6.18 3.18
N GLY A 307 23.01 6.20 4.05
CA GLY A 307 21.94 7.21 4.09
C GLY A 307 20.99 7.15 2.89
N GLN A 308 21.05 6.10 2.06
CA GLN A 308 20.22 5.93 0.87
C GLN A 308 18.91 5.20 1.20
N LYS A 309 17.91 5.39 0.34
CA LYS A 309 16.64 4.66 0.38
C LYS A 309 16.86 3.16 0.26
N ILE A 310 16.02 2.38 0.94
CA ILE A 310 16.04 0.93 0.89
C ILE A 310 15.37 0.45 -0.40
N SER A 311 15.96 -0.53 -1.07
CA SER A 311 15.54 -1.07 -2.36
C SER A 311 15.44 -2.61 -2.32
N LEU A 312 14.79 -3.18 -3.33
CA LEU A 312 14.66 -4.62 -3.52
C LEU A 312 16.00 -5.26 -3.91
N ASN A 313 16.78 -4.60 -4.76
CA ASN A 313 18.16 -4.97 -5.02
C ASN A 313 19.06 -4.09 -4.14
N SER A 314 19.76 -4.72 -3.20
CA SER A 314 20.63 -4.04 -2.24
C SER A 314 22.08 -4.50 -2.41
N HIS A 315 23.02 -3.72 -1.88
CA HIS A 315 24.46 -3.97 -2.03
C HIS A 315 25.13 -4.17 -0.68
N GLY A 316 26.00 -5.17 -0.61
CA GLY A 316 26.72 -5.51 0.61
C GLY A 316 28.02 -6.26 0.36
N PRO A 317 28.96 -6.22 1.32
CA PRO A 317 30.13 -7.10 1.34
C PRO A 317 29.70 -8.54 1.63
N GLY A 318 30.26 -9.51 0.89
CA GLY A 318 30.10 -10.94 1.17
C GLY A 318 28.72 -11.59 0.93
N LEU A 319 27.66 -10.81 0.71
CA LEU A 319 26.31 -11.32 0.45
C LEU A 319 26.07 -11.64 -1.04
N TYR A 320 25.04 -12.44 -1.32
CA TYR A 320 24.71 -12.95 -2.66
C TYR A 320 23.20 -12.89 -2.93
N GLN A 321 22.82 -12.99 -4.21
CA GLN A 321 21.40 -13.07 -4.59
C GLN A 321 20.83 -14.45 -4.29
N PHE A 322 19.85 -14.48 -3.39
CA PHE A 322 18.97 -15.61 -3.16
C PHE A 322 17.57 -15.28 -3.68
N HIS A 323 16.84 -16.28 -4.16
CA HIS A 323 15.46 -16.15 -4.62
C HIS A 323 14.60 -17.12 -3.82
N THR A 324 13.78 -16.59 -2.91
CA THR A 324 12.88 -17.40 -2.08
C THR A 324 11.94 -18.22 -2.96
N PRO A 325 11.93 -19.57 -2.84
CA PRO A 325 11.09 -20.43 -3.68
C PRO A 325 9.60 -20.06 -3.58
N VAL A 326 8.94 -19.91 -4.73
CA VAL A 326 7.46 -19.86 -4.82
C VAL A 326 6.85 -21.25 -4.59
N PRO A 327 7.41 -22.35 -5.13
CA PRO A 327 6.84 -23.68 -4.93
C PRO A 327 7.01 -24.17 -3.49
N TRP A 328 5.91 -24.58 -2.87
CA TRP A 328 5.86 -25.30 -1.59
C TRP A 328 4.63 -26.22 -1.61
N ARG A 329 4.71 -27.38 -0.94
CA ARG A 329 3.64 -28.39 -0.94
C ARG A 329 3.63 -29.13 0.39
N ASP A 330 2.43 -29.41 0.89
CA ASP A 330 2.17 -30.29 2.02
C ASP A 330 1.20 -31.39 1.57
N GLU A 331 1.59 -32.65 1.78
CA GLU A 331 0.80 -33.85 1.46
C GLU A 331 0.25 -34.53 2.72
N PHE A 332 0.43 -33.90 3.90
CA PHE A 332 -0.12 -34.35 5.17
C PHE A 332 0.25 -35.82 5.53
N SER A 333 1.43 -36.25 5.09
CA SER A 333 1.97 -37.60 5.29
C SER A 333 2.78 -37.76 6.59
N ASP A 334 3.27 -36.66 7.17
CA ASP A 334 3.82 -36.65 8.53
C ASP A 334 2.66 -36.65 9.55
N PRO A 335 2.72 -37.47 10.63
CA PRO A 335 1.72 -37.43 11.71
C PRO A 335 1.73 -36.13 12.53
N LYS A 336 2.66 -35.21 12.30
CA LYS A 336 2.73 -33.86 12.90
C LYS A 336 2.49 -32.79 11.85
N MET A 337 1.85 -31.70 12.28
CA MET A 337 1.64 -30.52 11.43
C MET A 337 2.98 -29.89 11.04
N GLN A 338 3.16 -29.55 9.75
CA GLN A 338 4.36 -28.88 9.27
C GLN A 338 4.52 -27.48 9.91
N VAL A 339 5.77 -27.08 10.17
CA VAL A 339 6.08 -25.73 10.64
C VAL A 339 5.59 -24.65 9.63
N GLY A 340 5.13 -23.52 10.15
CA GLY A 340 4.59 -22.41 9.37
C GLY A 340 3.10 -22.47 9.07
N TRP A 341 2.37 -23.45 9.63
CA TRP A 341 0.91 -23.41 9.73
C TRP A 341 0.46 -22.61 10.96
N TYR A 342 -0.43 -21.65 10.74
CA TYR A 342 -0.99 -20.74 11.74
C TYR A 342 -2.49 -20.97 11.93
N ARG A 343 -3.00 -20.58 13.09
CA ARG A 343 -4.39 -20.59 13.51
C ARG A 343 -4.81 -19.14 13.78
N LYS A 344 -6.06 -18.80 13.48
CA LYS A 344 -6.64 -17.56 13.99
C LYS A 344 -7.00 -17.76 15.47
N ASN A 345 -6.41 -16.94 16.35
CA ASN A 345 -6.54 -16.98 17.80
C ASN A 345 -6.04 -18.30 18.43
N THR A 346 -5.96 -18.37 19.75
CA THR A 346 -5.54 -19.60 20.46
C THR A 346 -6.67 -20.65 20.41
N PRO A 347 -6.43 -21.86 19.87
CA PRO A 347 -7.45 -22.89 19.79
C PRO A 347 -7.76 -23.51 21.16
N PHE A 348 -9.05 -23.69 21.47
CA PHE A 348 -9.53 -24.27 22.73
C PHE A 348 -9.70 -25.79 22.71
N VAL A 349 -9.81 -26.37 21.52
CA VAL A 349 -10.12 -27.78 21.29
C VAL A 349 -9.21 -28.32 20.19
N ASN A 350 -8.94 -29.62 20.20
CA ASN A 350 -8.37 -30.27 19.03
C ASN A 350 -9.47 -30.53 18.00
N ASP A 351 -9.43 -29.79 16.90
CA ASP A 351 -10.41 -29.84 15.80
C ASP A 351 -9.79 -30.33 14.49
N TYR A 352 -8.62 -30.97 14.55
CA TYR A 352 -7.97 -31.58 13.39
C TYR A 352 -7.31 -32.92 13.73
N SER A 353 -6.97 -33.69 12.69
CA SER A 353 -6.14 -34.89 12.79
C SER A 353 -5.38 -35.15 11.50
N LEU A 354 -4.14 -35.63 11.64
CA LEU A 354 -3.30 -36.17 10.54
C LEU A 354 -3.24 -37.71 10.58
N THR A 355 -3.89 -38.34 11.56
CA THR A 355 -3.77 -39.78 11.85
C THR A 355 -5.09 -40.54 11.77
N GLU A 356 -6.24 -39.85 11.90
CA GLU A 356 -7.56 -40.46 11.67
C GLU A 356 -7.76 -40.94 10.23
N ARG A 357 -7.09 -40.30 9.28
CA ARG A 357 -7.00 -40.68 7.87
C ARG A 357 -5.59 -40.35 7.37
N PRO A 358 -4.63 -41.31 7.40
CA PRO A 358 -3.24 -41.04 7.02
C PRO A 358 -3.10 -40.48 5.59
N ASN A 359 -2.17 -39.53 5.40
CA ASN A 359 -1.98 -38.73 4.18
C ASN A 359 -3.13 -37.74 3.88
N TYR A 360 -3.81 -37.27 4.92
CA TYR A 360 -4.83 -36.22 4.84
C TYR A 360 -4.78 -35.33 6.09
N LEU A 361 -4.98 -34.03 5.91
CA LEU A 361 -5.42 -33.15 6.98
C LEU A 361 -6.94 -33.26 7.09
N ARG A 362 -7.42 -33.89 8.16
CA ARG A 362 -8.83 -33.93 8.53
C ARG A 362 -9.18 -32.74 9.41
N LEU A 363 -10.17 -31.94 9.02
CA LEU A 363 -10.76 -30.87 9.83
C LEU A 363 -12.15 -31.26 10.35
N HIS A 364 -12.35 -31.06 11.65
CA HIS A 364 -13.61 -31.24 12.39
C HIS A 364 -14.28 -29.88 12.63
N GLY A 365 -14.79 -29.26 11.55
CA GLY A 365 -15.25 -27.87 11.56
C GLY A 365 -16.11 -27.46 12.76
N GLY A 366 -15.67 -26.43 13.48
CA GLY A 366 -16.33 -25.91 14.68
C GLY A 366 -17.54 -25.01 14.42
N PRO A 367 -18.15 -24.46 15.49
CA PRO A 367 -19.38 -23.64 15.41
C PRO A 367 -19.15 -22.22 14.87
N TYR A 368 -17.91 -21.79 14.66
CA TYR A 368 -17.58 -20.45 14.23
C TYR A 368 -17.27 -20.41 12.74
N ASN A 369 -18.03 -19.63 11.98
CA ASN A 369 -17.71 -19.33 10.59
C ASN A 369 -16.62 -18.25 10.51
N LEU A 370 -16.15 -17.99 9.29
CA LEU A 370 -15.03 -17.10 9.00
C LEU A 370 -15.25 -15.62 9.43
N SER A 371 -16.49 -15.15 9.58
CA SER A 371 -16.80 -13.79 10.06
C SER A 371 -16.82 -13.64 11.59
N VAL A 372 -16.64 -14.71 12.37
CA VAL A 372 -16.65 -14.62 13.83
C VAL A 372 -15.25 -14.20 14.34
N PRO A 373 -15.13 -13.20 15.24
CA PRO A 373 -13.83 -12.76 15.79
C PRO A 373 -13.10 -13.81 16.66
N ALA A 374 -13.73 -14.95 16.96
CA ALA A 374 -13.20 -16.06 17.75
C ALA A 374 -12.16 -16.90 16.96
N SER A 375 -11.96 -18.15 17.37
CA SER A 375 -11.09 -19.13 16.68
C SER A 375 -11.94 -20.10 15.84
N PRO A 376 -12.15 -19.84 14.53
CA PRO A 376 -12.73 -20.81 13.61
C PRO A 376 -11.73 -21.95 13.32
N THR A 377 -12.24 -23.10 12.89
CA THR A 377 -11.40 -24.24 12.46
C THR A 377 -10.77 -23.93 11.10
N MET A 378 -9.63 -23.23 11.15
CA MET A 378 -8.92 -22.71 10.00
C MET A 378 -7.42 -22.86 10.20
N PHE A 379 -6.70 -23.18 9.12
CA PHE A 379 -5.24 -23.30 9.06
C PHE A 379 -4.72 -22.38 7.96
N LEU A 380 -3.79 -21.48 8.30
CA LEU A 380 -3.30 -20.40 7.44
C LEU A 380 -1.79 -20.49 7.22
N ARG A 381 -1.31 -20.04 6.06
CA ARG A 381 0.09 -19.76 5.73
C ARG A 381 0.22 -18.36 5.18
N LYS A 382 1.35 -17.71 5.44
CA LYS A 382 1.64 -16.35 4.94
C LYS A 382 1.77 -16.39 3.41
N GLN A 383 1.14 -15.45 2.70
CA GLN A 383 1.45 -15.23 1.29
C GLN A 383 2.79 -14.50 1.17
N THR A 384 3.75 -15.08 0.44
CA THR A 384 5.14 -14.57 0.33
C THR A 384 5.45 -13.93 -1.03
N HIS A 385 4.58 -14.10 -2.02
CA HIS A 385 4.78 -13.65 -3.40
C HIS A 385 3.49 -13.05 -3.96
N HIS A 386 3.62 -12.01 -4.79
CA HIS A 386 2.46 -11.39 -5.45
C HIS A 386 1.80 -12.34 -6.47
N VAL A 387 2.61 -13.08 -7.22
CA VAL A 387 2.14 -14.01 -8.27
C VAL A 387 2.43 -15.45 -7.85
N CYS A 388 1.36 -16.20 -7.54
CA CYS A 388 1.41 -17.63 -7.23
C CYS A 388 0.03 -18.27 -7.40
N ARG A 389 -0.02 -19.59 -7.56
CA ARG A 389 -1.25 -20.37 -7.43
C ARG A 389 -1.29 -20.97 -6.04
N TRP A 390 -2.44 -20.99 -5.40
CA TRP A 390 -2.72 -21.87 -4.26
C TRP A 390 -3.72 -22.93 -4.71
N GLU A 391 -3.40 -24.21 -4.55
CA GLU A 391 -4.31 -25.31 -4.82
C GLU A 391 -4.45 -26.23 -3.61
N THR A 392 -5.65 -26.75 -3.38
CA THR A 392 -5.89 -27.81 -2.38
C THR A 392 -6.95 -28.79 -2.88
N ARG A 393 -6.82 -30.06 -2.51
CA ARG A 393 -7.78 -31.12 -2.89
C ARG A 393 -8.63 -31.54 -1.69
N LEU A 394 -9.91 -31.18 -1.72
CA LEU A 394 -10.87 -31.40 -0.64
C LEU A 394 -11.86 -32.53 -0.95
N SER A 395 -11.96 -33.49 -0.03
CA SER A 395 -13.06 -34.45 0.05
C SER A 395 -13.99 -34.06 1.21
N PHE A 396 -15.18 -33.56 0.90
CA PHE A 396 -16.18 -33.15 1.89
C PHE A 396 -17.60 -33.52 1.43
N GLN A 397 -18.33 -34.22 2.29
CA GLN A 397 -19.72 -34.62 2.08
C GLN A 397 -20.60 -34.01 3.19
N PRO A 398 -20.99 -32.73 3.10
CA PRO A 398 -21.72 -32.06 4.18
C PRO A 398 -23.06 -32.74 4.48
N THR A 399 -23.30 -33.04 5.76
CA THR A 399 -24.56 -33.66 6.22
C THR A 399 -25.66 -32.64 6.49
N LEU A 400 -25.31 -31.36 6.65
CA LEU A 400 -26.19 -30.25 7.01
C LEU A 400 -25.97 -29.07 6.05
N ASN A 401 -26.90 -28.11 6.01
CA ASN A 401 -26.82 -26.97 5.07
C ASN A 401 -25.97 -25.82 5.66
N GLU A 402 -25.83 -25.83 6.98
CA GLU A 402 -25.06 -24.93 7.83
C GLU A 402 -23.55 -25.23 7.81
N THR A 403 -23.15 -26.35 7.19
CA THR A 403 -21.75 -26.81 7.15
C THR A 403 -21.07 -26.48 5.82
N GLU A 404 -19.84 -25.99 5.91
CA GLU A 404 -18.99 -25.59 4.78
C GLU A 404 -17.54 -25.99 5.06
N ALA A 405 -16.80 -26.37 4.01
CA ALA A 405 -15.35 -26.51 4.07
C ALA A 405 -14.72 -26.11 2.74
N GLY A 406 -13.51 -25.54 2.77
CA GLY A 406 -12.92 -24.95 1.58
C GLY A 406 -11.56 -24.31 1.80
N THR A 407 -11.21 -23.39 0.90
CA THR A 407 -9.97 -22.59 0.94
C THR A 407 -10.29 -21.09 0.98
N VAL A 408 -9.45 -20.34 1.68
CA VAL A 408 -9.66 -18.92 1.99
C VAL A 408 -8.41 -18.08 1.68
N VAL A 409 -8.67 -16.86 1.20
CA VAL A 409 -7.75 -15.74 1.10
C VAL A 409 -8.13 -14.77 2.22
N TRP A 410 -7.26 -14.62 3.20
CA TRP A 410 -7.59 -14.07 4.52
C TRP A 410 -6.71 -12.88 4.89
N LEU A 411 -7.33 -11.74 5.25
CA LEU A 411 -6.66 -10.66 5.96
C LEU A 411 -7.11 -10.60 7.43
N ASN A 412 -8.42 -10.56 7.62
CA ASN A 412 -9.09 -10.53 8.92
C ASN A 412 -10.58 -10.97 8.76
N TYR A 413 -11.34 -11.05 9.86
CA TYR A 413 -12.71 -11.56 9.85
C TYR A 413 -13.78 -10.63 9.24
N PHE A 414 -13.42 -9.39 8.91
CA PHE A 414 -14.22 -8.50 8.05
C PHE A 414 -13.80 -8.62 6.57
N THR A 415 -12.49 -8.74 6.31
CA THR A 415 -11.89 -8.73 4.97
C THR A 415 -11.28 -10.09 4.63
N TYR A 416 -12.06 -10.96 3.99
CA TYR A 416 -11.61 -12.25 3.45
C TYR A 416 -12.46 -12.68 2.25
N SER A 417 -11.90 -13.52 1.38
CA SER A 417 -12.61 -14.18 0.28
C SER A 417 -12.43 -15.69 0.37
N SER A 418 -13.48 -16.48 0.14
CA SER A 418 -13.43 -17.94 0.27
C SER A 418 -14.16 -18.68 -0.84
N ILE A 419 -13.68 -19.88 -1.18
CA ILE A 419 -14.37 -20.84 -2.03
C ILE A 419 -14.47 -22.18 -1.28
N GLY A 420 -15.67 -22.76 -1.20
CA GLY A 420 -15.92 -23.96 -0.41
C GLY A 420 -17.17 -24.75 -0.80
N ILE A 421 -17.24 -25.99 -0.36
CA ILE A 421 -18.33 -26.94 -0.62
C ILE A 421 -19.39 -26.82 0.48
N ARG A 422 -20.65 -26.66 0.08
CA ARG A 422 -21.85 -26.82 0.93
C ARG A 422 -22.82 -27.82 0.29
N LYS A 423 -24.02 -27.95 0.89
CA LYS A 423 -25.18 -28.58 0.24
C LYS A 423 -26.50 -27.90 0.60
N ASP A 424 -27.54 -28.26 -0.12
CA ASP A 424 -28.94 -28.08 0.26
C ASP A 424 -29.78 -29.31 -0.11
N THR A 425 -31.10 -29.14 -0.30
CA THR A 425 -32.03 -30.20 -0.72
C THR A 425 -31.77 -30.75 -2.11
N ASN A 426 -31.05 -30.02 -2.96
CA ASN A 426 -30.77 -30.38 -4.36
C ASN A 426 -29.35 -30.96 -4.55
N GLY A 427 -28.62 -31.22 -3.45
CA GLY A 427 -27.28 -31.78 -3.48
C GLY A 427 -26.18 -30.79 -3.12
N ARG A 428 -24.93 -31.17 -3.43
CA ARG A 428 -23.73 -30.35 -3.17
C ARG A 428 -23.64 -29.15 -4.11
N PHE A 429 -22.97 -28.11 -3.65
CA PHE A 429 -22.62 -26.94 -4.47
C PHE A 429 -21.32 -26.29 -3.96
N ILE A 430 -20.63 -25.61 -4.86
CA ILE A 430 -19.54 -24.68 -4.53
C ILE A 430 -20.15 -23.31 -4.25
N ARG A 431 -19.72 -22.69 -3.16
CA ARG A 431 -19.97 -21.29 -2.83
C ARG A 431 -18.67 -20.51 -2.95
N PHE A 432 -18.67 -19.44 -3.72
CA PHE A 432 -17.69 -18.38 -3.67
C PHE A 432 -18.28 -17.19 -2.89
N ARG A 433 -17.53 -16.71 -1.90
CA ARG A 433 -17.83 -15.51 -1.13
C ARG A 433 -16.67 -14.53 -1.36
N PRO A 434 -16.86 -13.42 -2.09
CA PRO A 434 -15.85 -12.37 -2.17
C PRO A 434 -15.82 -11.52 -0.89
N SER A 435 -14.74 -10.77 -0.68
CA SER A 435 -14.66 -9.72 0.34
C SER A 435 -15.50 -8.48 -0.01
N GLU A 436 -15.78 -8.28 -1.31
CA GLU A 436 -16.65 -7.24 -1.85
C GLU A 436 -17.51 -7.81 -2.98
N GLY A 437 -18.83 -7.60 -2.92
CA GLY A 437 -19.80 -8.11 -3.91
C GLY A 437 -20.68 -9.26 -3.39
N ASP A 438 -21.46 -9.83 -4.31
CA ASP A 438 -22.44 -10.87 -4.01
C ASP A 438 -21.83 -12.29 -3.94
N ILE A 439 -22.47 -13.16 -3.17
CA ILE A 439 -22.13 -14.59 -3.10
C ILE A 439 -22.55 -15.28 -4.41
N VAL A 440 -21.65 -16.08 -4.98
CA VAL A 440 -21.88 -16.86 -6.21
C VAL A 440 -21.91 -18.35 -5.85
N GLU A 441 -22.86 -19.11 -6.40
CA GLU A 441 -23.03 -20.54 -6.12
C GLU A 441 -23.18 -21.35 -7.40
N HIS A 442 -22.45 -22.45 -7.52
CA HIS A 442 -22.50 -23.39 -8.65
C HIS A 442 -22.74 -24.81 -8.16
N ARG A 443 -23.61 -25.55 -8.84
CA ARG A 443 -23.86 -26.96 -8.53
C ARG A 443 -22.63 -27.80 -8.82
N LEU A 444 -22.46 -28.85 -8.02
CA LEU A 444 -21.51 -29.92 -8.28
C LEU A 444 -22.28 -31.14 -8.80
N ASP A 445 -21.80 -31.71 -9.89
CA ASP A 445 -22.45 -32.84 -10.57
C ASP A 445 -22.02 -34.19 -9.96
N THR A 446 -20.95 -34.21 -9.15
CA THR A 446 -20.42 -35.44 -8.55
C THR A 446 -20.22 -35.35 -7.03
N GLU A 447 -20.06 -36.51 -6.39
CA GLU A 447 -19.60 -36.59 -5.00
C GLU A 447 -18.07 -36.70 -4.86
N THR A 448 -17.32 -36.55 -5.96
CA THR A 448 -15.85 -36.72 -5.96
C THR A 448 -15.14 -35.64 -5.13
N PRO A 449 -13.84 -35.83 -4.81
CA PRO A 449 -13.01 -34.76 -4.30
C PRO A 449 -12.91 -33.61 -5.31
N VAL A 450 -12.93 -32.37 -4.82
CA VAL A 450 -12.82 -31.16 -5.64
C VAL A 450 -11.45 -30.55 -5.39
N THR A 451 -10.74 -30.16 -6.44
CA THR A 451 -9.59 -29.25 -6.29
C THR A 451 -10.12 -27.83 -6.25
N LEU A 452 -9.71 -27.05 -5.24
CA LEU A 452 -10.02 -25.64 -5.11
C LEU A 452 -8.75 -24.84 -5.38
N THR A 453 -8.84 -23.84 -6.25
CA THR A 453 -7.70 -23.10 -6.79
C THR A 453 -7.89 -21.60 -6.60
N VAL A 454 -6.83 -20.91 -6.21
CA VAL A 454 -6.73 -19.46 -6.15
C VAL A 454 -5.51 -18.99 -6.94
N ASP A 455 -5.72 -18.23 -8.00
CA ASP A 455 -4.66 -17.49 -8.69
C ASP A 455 -4.48 -16.14 -8.01
N CYS A 456 -3.29 -15.88 -7.45
CA CYS A 456 -2.90 -14.61 -6.84
C CYS A 456 -2.09 -13.79 -7.86
N GLY A 457 -2.36 -12.49 -7.99
CA GLY A 457 -1.66 -11.60 -8.91
C GLY A 457 -2.14 -10.13 -8.83
N SER A 458 -2.60 -9.59 -9.96
CA SER A 458 -3.28 -8.29 -10.03
C SER A 458 -4.68 -8.29 -9.38
N GLU A 459 -5.21 -9.48 -9.15
CA GLU A 459 -6.44 -9.81 -8.44
C GLU A 459 -6.31 -11.24 -7.89
N TYR A 460 -7.22 -11.65 -7.01
CA TYR A 460 -7.38 -13.04 -6.58
C TYR A 460 -8.52 -13.67 -7.37
N ARG A 461 -8.22 -14.67 -8.20
CA ARG A 461 -9.23 -15.41 -8.99
C ARG A 461 -9.48 -16.77 -8.36
N PHE A 462 -10.74 -17.14 -8.21
CA PHE A 462 -11.16 -18.38 -7.54
C PHE A 462 -11.75 -19.35 -8.57
N GLY A 463 -11.30 -20.61 -8.52
CA GLY A 463 -11.77 -21.66 -9.41
C GLY A 463 -11.79 -23.04 -8.75
N TYR A 464 -12.42 -23.99 -9.42
CA TYR A 464 -12.50 -25.38 -8.99
C TYR A 464 -12.58 -26.35 -10.18
N HIS A 465 -12.34 -27.64 -9.94
CA HIS A 465 -12.67 -28.72 -10.87
C HIS A 465 -12.97 -30.04 -10.12
N GLU A 466 -13.83 -30.90 -10.68
CA GLU A 466 -14.26 -32.14 -10.03
C GLU A 466 -13.39 -33.35 -10.42
N GLY A 467 -12.96 -34.13 -9.43
CA GLY A 467 -12.33 -35.44 -9.66
C GLY A 467 -11.07 -35.40 -10.53
N THR A 468 -11.21 -35.86 -11.78
CA THR A 468 -10.13 -35.90 -12.80
C THR A 468 -10.42 -35.02 -14.01
N GLU A 469 -11.36 -34.08 -13.91
CA GLU A 469 -11.58 -33.06 -14.94
C GLU A 469 -10.31 -32.25 -15.16
N SER A 470 -10.06 -31.87 -16.42
CA SER A 470 -8.88 -31.10 -16.82
C SER A 470 -9.15 -29.60 -17.00
N GLU A 471 -10.41 -29.20 -17.00
CA GLU A 471 -10.83 -27.81 -17.21
C GLU A 471 -11.13 -27.13 -15.87
N MET A 472 -10.70 -25.88 -15.71
CA MET A 472 -10.85 -25.11 -14.47
C MET A 472 -12.09 -24.20 -14.55
N HIS A 473 -13.06 -24.44 -13.68
CA HIS A 473 -14.26 -23.62 -13.57
C HIS A 473 -13.98 -22.40 -12.69
N TRP A 474 -13.73 -21.24 -13.31
CA TRP A 474 -13.59 -19.96 -12.62
C TRP A 474 -14.96 -19.43 -12.16
N ILE A 475 -15.11 -19.19 -10.86
CA ILE A 475 -16.39 -18.77 -10.23
C ILE A 475 -16.43 -17.28 -9.88
N GLY A 476 -15.27 -16.62 -9.74
CA GLY A 476 -15.20 -15.17 -9.50
C GLY A 476 -13.79 -14.68 -9.18
N SER A 477 -13.66 -13.37 -8.95
CA SER A 477 -12.41 -12.74 -8.50
C SER A 477 -12.66 -11.56 -7.55
N VAL A 478 -11.62 -11.13 -6.85
CA VAL A 478 -11.59 -9.86 -6.09
C VAL A 478 -10.30 -9.09 -6.38
N SER A 479 -10.39 -7.77 -6.47
CA SER A 479 -9.21 -6.92 -6.64
C SER A 479 -8.32 -6.91 -5.39
N ASN A 480 -7.05 -6.54 -5.56
CA ASN A 480 -6.14 -6.34 -4.42
C ASN A 480 -6.69 -5.30 -3.44
N SER A 481 -7.28 -4.19 -3.92
CA SER A 481 -7.91 -3.17 -3.07
C SER A 481 -9.08 -3.70 -2.23
N ALA A 482 -9.89 -4.62 -2.76
CA ALA A 482 -10.98 -5.27 -2.03
C ALA A 482 -10.46 -6.34 -1.05
N ALA A 483 -9.28 -6.93 -1.32
CA ALA A 483 -8.61 -7.86 -0.43
C ALA A 483 -7.87 -7.16 0.73
N THR A 484 -7.36 -5.93 0.53
CA THR A 484 -6.64 -5.15 1.54
C THR A 484 -7.52 -4.16 2.32
N ALA A 485 -8.83 -4.12 2.05
CA ALA A 485 -9.76 -3.15 2.62
C ALA A 485 -9.65 -3.03 4.15
N ALA A 486 -9.58 -1.79 4.63
CA ALA A 486 -9.41 -1.48 6.05
C ALA A 486 -10.64 -1.89 6.89
N PRO A 487 -10.46 -2.57 8.02
CA PRO A 487 -11.56 -2.99 8.88
C PRO A 487 -12.18 -1.78 9.61
N PRO A 488 -13.48 -1.85 9.98
CA PRO A 488 -14.18 -0.74 10.65
C PRO A 488 -13.70 -0.49 12.09
N VAL A 489 -13.00 -1.46 12.68
CA VAL A 489 -12.33 -1.38 13.99
C VAL A 489 -11.01 -2.15 13.91
N GLY A 490 -10.01 -1.78 14.72
CA GLY A 490 -8.68 -2.38 14.65
C GLY A 490 -7.79 -1.70 13.60
N ALA A 491 -6.80 -2.41 13.08
CA ALA A 491 -5.88 -1.94 12.04
C ALA A 491 -5.31 -3.10 11.21
N ASN A 492 -4.92 -2.83 9.97
CA ASN A 492 -4.24 -3.80 9.10
C ASN A 492 -2.72 -3.76 9.35
N PHE A 493 -2.25 -4.50 10.35
CA PHE A 493 -0.81 -4.66 10.65
C PHE A 493 -0.22 -6.00 10.13
N THR A 494 -1.09 -6.85 9.60
CA THR A 494 -0.81 -8.18 9.04
C THR A 494 -0.59 -8.10 7.52
N GLY A 495 -0.67 -9.23 6.83
CA GLY A 495 -0.74 -9.33 5.37
C GLY A 495 -1.62 -10.52 4.98
N MET A 496 -1.85 -10.72 3.68
CA MET A 496 -2.70 -11.80 3.19
C MET A 496 -2.14 -13.18 3.58
N MET A 497 -3.05 -14.05 4.00
CA MET A 497 -2.79 -15.45 4.28
C MET A 497 -3.66 -16.34 3.40
N LEU A 498 -3.10 -17.47 3.00
CA LEU A 498 -3.76 -18.52 2.23
C LEU A 498 -4.04 -19.69 3.16
N GLY A 499 -5.19 -20.35 3.07
CA GLY A 499 -5.48 -21.41 4.03
C GLY A 499 -6.74 -22.23 3.82
N LEU A 500 -6.89 -23.22 4.69
CA LEU A 500 -7.89 -24.27 4.66
C LEU A 500 -8.86 -24.07 5.83
N TYR A 501 -10.16 -24.31 5.63
CA TYR A 501 -11.15 -24.16 6.71
C TYR A 501 -12.28 -25.19 6.65
N ALA A 502 -12.93 -25.37 7.80
CA ALA A 502 -14.23 -26.03 7.91
C ALA A 502 -15.06 -25.38 9.03
N PHE A 503 -16.37 -25.22 8.87
CA PHE A 503 -17.26 -24.73 9.93
C PHE A 503 -18.69 -25.26 9.78
N GLY A 504 -19.44 -25.20 10.88
CA GLY A 504 -20.85 -25.62 10.95
C GLY A 504 -21.81 -24.60 11.56
N GLU A 505 -21.58 -23.29 11.41
CA GLU A 505 -22.50 -22.20 11.81
C GLU A 505 -23.35 -22.48 13.07
N ARG A 506 -22.76 -22.28 14.25
CA ARG A 506 -23.29 -22.54 15.61
C ARG A 506 -23.38 -24.03 16.02
N GLN A 507 -23.00 -24.97 15.15
CA GLN A 507 -22.87 -26.39 15.45
C GLN A 507 -21.57 -26.98 14.88
N ARG A 508 -21.21 -28.22 15.24
CA ARG A 508 -20.02 -28.90 14.71
C ARG A 508 -20.36 -29.63 13.39
N CYS A 509 -19.44 -29.62 12.44
CA CYS A 509 -19.49 -30.52 11.28
C CYS A 509 -19.47 -31.99 11.74
N LEU A 510 -20.53 -32.73 11.43
CA LEU A 510 -20.59 -34.18 11.68
C LEU A 510 -19.84 -34.98 10.61
N ALA A 511 -19.83 -34.49 9.37
CA ALA A 511 -18.92 -34.96 8.33
C ALA A 511 -17.55 -34.27 8.48
N PRO A 512 -16.43 -35.01 8.46
CA PRO A 512 -15.10 -34.42 8.40
C PRO A 512 -14.81 -33.84 7.01
N ALA A 513 -13.99 -32.78 6.97
CA ALA A 513 -13.41 -32.24 5.74
C ALA A 513 -11.98 -32.76 5.59
N ASP A 514 -11.74 -33.59 4.57
CA ASP A 514 -10.46 -34.27 4.37
C ASP A 514 -9.68 -33.64 3.21
N PHE A 515 -8.60 -32.92 3.52
CA PHE A 515 -7.71 -32.29 2.55
C PHE A 515 -6.55 -33.26 2.24
N ALA A 516 -6.39 -33.66 0.99
CA ALA A 516 -5.40 -34.66 0.56
C ALA A 516 -4.01 -34.07 0.31
N MET A 517 -3.96 -32.79 -0.08
CA MET A 517 -2.74 -32.01 -0.24
C MET A 517 -3.10 -30.52 -0.29
N THR A 518 -2.09 -29.67 -0.16
CA THR A 518 -2.18 -28.26 -0.52
C THR A 518 -0.82 -27.76 -1.01
N GLU A 519 -0.79 -26.85 -1.97
CA GLU A 519 0.47 -26.34 -2.53
C GLU A 519 0.39 -24.90 -3.02
N THR A 520 1.53 -24.22 -2.99
CA THR A 520 1.79 -23.02 -3.79
C THR A 520 2.57 -23.40 -5.05
N LEU A 521 2.14 -22.91 -6.22
CA LEU A 521 2.86 -23.07 -7.49
C LEU A 521 3.32 -21.72 -8.04
N LYS A 522 4.44 -21.73 -8.76
CA LYS A 522 4.87 -20.61 -9.59
C LYS A 522 3.99 -20.58 -10.85
N ILE A 523 3.38 -19.42 -11.17
CA ILE A 523 2.61 -19.23 -12.40
C ILE A 523 3.37 -18.32 -13.35
N ASP A 524 4.15 -18.90 -14.27
CA ASP A 524 4.97 -18.11 -15.22
C ASP A 524 4.16 -17.28 -16.22
N HIS A 525 2.91 -17.67 -16.49
CA HIS A 525 2.04 -16.99 -17.48
C HIS A 525 1.14 -15.88 -16.89
N LEU A 526 1.06 -15.76 -15.57
CA LEU A 526 0.48 -14.58 -14.91
C LEU A 526 1.54 -13.52 -14.56
N ILE A 527 2.83 -13.79 -14.83
CA ILE A 527 3.87 -12.77 -14.68
C ILE A 527 3.84 -11.84 -15.89
N SER A 528 2.98 -10.81 -15.81
CA SER A 528 3.04 -9.65 -16.70
C SER A 528 4.26 -8.78 -16.34
N ILE A 529 5.48 -9.24 -16.62
CA ILE A 529 6.68 -8.39 -16.56
C ILE A 529 6.81 -7.56 -17.84
N PRO A 530 7.44 -6.39 -17.72
CA PRO A 530 8.72 -6.25 -18.38
C PRO A 530 9.85 -6.10 -17.35
N ASP A 531 10.63 -7.17 -17.21
CA ASP A 531 11.88 -7.16 -16.46
C ASP A 531 12.91 -6.44 -17.33
N VAL A 532 13.28 -5.20 -16.96
CA VAL A 532 14.19 -4.40 -17.77
C VAL A 532 15.63 -4.76 -17.42
N MET A 533 16.08 -5.91 -17.93
CA MET A 533 17.52 -6.12 -18.11
C MET A 533 18.04 -5.11 -19.16
N SER A 534 19.06 -4.35 -18.77
CA SER A 534 19.69 -3.33 -19.60
C SER A 534 20.67 -3.95 -20.60
N ASP A 535 20.49 -3.64 -21.89
CA ASP A 535 21.57 -3.67 -22.89
C ASP A 535 21.58 -2.31 -23.62
N ASP A 536 22.64 -1.52 -23.37
CA ASP A 536 22.80 -0.15 -23.84
C ASP A 536 23.86 -0.09 -24.97
N ALA A 537 23.43 0.21 -26.19
CA ALA A 537 24.33 0.61 -27.28
C ALA A 537 23.61 1.50 -28.31
N GLU A 538 24.23 2.66 -28.62
CA GLU A 538 23.85 3.67 -29.63
C GLU A 538 22.52 4.44 -29.35
N GLN A 539 22.46 5.77 -29.22
CA GLN A 539 23.03 6.79 -30.11
C GLN A 539 23.30 8.13 -29.38
N VAL A 540 24.28 8.90 -29.89
CA VAL A 540 25.04 9.92 -29.14
C VAL A 540 24.43 11.36 -29.20
N THR A 541 23.28 11.57 -29.84
CA THR A 541 22.79 12.93 -30.17
C THR A 541 21.86 13.60 -29.15
N ASP A 542 21.29 12.87 -28.18
CA ASP A 542 20.36 13.40 -27.16
C ASP A 542 20.90 13.28 -25.71
N LYS A 543 22.22 13.39 -25.53
CA LYS A 543 22.87 13.29 -24.22
C LYS A 543 22.62 14.54 -23.36
N TRP A 544 21.77 14.42 -22.34
CA TRP A 544 21.44 15.51 -21.40
C TRP A 544 22.33 15.56 -20.15
N THR A 545 23.13 14.53 -19.91
CA THR A 545 24.09 14.44 -18.80
C THR A 545 25.18 15.52 -18.96
N GLY A 546 25.16 16.55 -18.09
CA GLY A 546 26.10 17.68 -18.11
C GLY A 546 25.46 19.05 -18.35
N LEU A 547 24.16 19.14 -18.65
CA LEU A 547 23.45 20.42 -18.77
C LEU A 547 23.01 20.95 -17.40
N THR A 548 23.43 22.18 -17.07
CA THR A 548 23.14 22.84 -15.79
C THR A 548 21.73 23.43 -15.71
N ASP A 549 21.14 23.89 -16.83
CA ASP A 549 19.77 24.40 -16.87
C ASP A 549 18.75 23.28 -16.59
N PRO A 550 17.98 23.34 -15.48
CA PRO A 550 16.93 22.37 -15.18
C PRO A 550 15.82 22.35 -16.23
N THR A 551 15.53 23.50 -16.83
CA THR A 551 14.42 23.69 -17.78
C THR A 551 14.73 22.97 -19.08
N GLU A 552 15.87 23.27 -19.71
CA GLU A 552 16.30 22.59 -20.94
C GLU A 552 16.63 21.11 -20.71
N ARG A 553 17.16 20.72 -19.54
CA ARG A 553 17.35 19.30 -19.17
C ARG A 553 16.03 18.57 -19.03
N ARG A 554 15.03 19.14 -18.35
CA ARG A 554 13.69 18.52 -18.25
C ARG A 554 12.94 18.64 -19.58
N ARG A 555 13.18 19.68 -20.40
CA ARG A 555 12.78 19.81 -21.84
C ARG A 555 13.62 18.94 -22.78
N ARG A 556 14.56 18.15 -22.25
CA ARG A 556 15.27 17.02 -22.86
C ARG A 556 15.17 15.76 -21.98
N GLN A 557 14.19 15.66 -21.08
CA GLN A 557 13.82 14.41 -20.39
C GLN A 557 12.30 14.25 -20.19
N ASN A 558 11.70 13.42 -21.06
CA ASN A 558 10.36 12.74 -21.02
C ASN A 558 9.68 12.65 -22.41
N ARG A 559 9.98 13.47 -23.41
CA ARG A 559 9.69 13.19 -24.84
C ARG A 559 10.71 12.24 -25.46
N ILE A 560 11.58 11.58 -24.68
CA ILE A 560 12.21 10.27 -24.99
C ILE A 560 11.20 9.19 -24.63
N ASN A 561 10.15 9.57 -23.90
CA ASN A 561 9.02 8.79 -23.49
C ASN A 561 7.89 9.13 -24.49
N GLN A 562 7.58 10.43 -24.79
CA GLN A 562 6.95 10.84 -26.07
C GLN A 562 7.84 10.61 -27.32
N ARG A 563 9.04 10.05 -27.15
CA ARG A 563 9.83 9.43 -28.20
C ARG A 563 10.29 7.99 -27.80
N ALA A 564 9.48 7.25 -27.06
CA ALA A 564 9.54 5.78 -27.01
C ALA A 564 8.15 5.17 -27.23
N TYR A 565 7.11 5.90 -26.85
CA TYR A 565 5.69 5.61 -27.03
C TYR A 565 5.27 5.32 -28.49
N ARG A 566 5.26 6.28 -29.45
CA ARG A 566 5.04 6.05 -30.91
C ARG A 566 6.10 5.13 -31.60
N LYS A 567 7.16 4.64 -30.94
CA LYS A 567 7.98 3.49 -31.40
C LYS A 567 7.23 2.20 -31.07
N ARG A 568 6.88 2.01 -29.79
CA ARG A 568 6.05 0.90 -29.29
C ARG A 568 4.69 0.83 -30.00
N LYS A 569 3.94 1.93 -30.05
CA LYS A 569 2.60 2.05 -30.69
C LYS A 569 2.58 1.68 -32.18
N ARG A 570 3.72 1.78 -32.90
CA ARG A 570 3.78 1.44 -34.33
C ARG A 570 4.44 0.08 -34.63
N LEU A 571 4.95 -0.63 -33.62
CA LEU A 571 5.19 -2.08 -33.68
C LEU A 571 3.89 -2.87 -33.45
N LEU A 572 2.98 -2.30 -32.64
CA LEU A 572 1.66 -2.89 -32.34
C LEU A 572 0.67 -2.86 -33.52
N SER A 573 0.85 -1.99 -34.51
CA SER A 573 -0.10 -1.83 -35.64
C SER A 573 0.15 -2.78 -36.83
N THR A 574 0.89 -3.87 -36.64
CA THR A 574 1.42 -4.69 -37.75
C THR A 574 0.79 -6.08 -37.90
N ASN A 575 -0.21 -6.43 -37.07
CA ASN A 575 -0.68 -7.81 -36.90
C ASN A 575 -2.14 -8.11 -37.32
N GLU A 576 -2.78 -7.28 -38.14
CA GLU A 576 -4.10 -7.61 -38.73
C GLU A 576 -4.10 -7.64 -40.26
N ILE A 577 -4.75 -8.66 -40.85
CA ILE A 577 -4.71 -9.01 -42.27
C ILE A 577 -6.14 -9.28 -42.79
N HIS A 578 -6.61 -8.51 -43.80
CA HIS A 578 -7.46 -8.89 -44.97
C HIS A 578 -8.17 -7.65 -45.61
N PRO A 579 -8.78 -7.70 -46.82
CA PRO A 579 -8.03 -7.57 -48.07
C PRO A 579 -8.53 -6.47 -49.07
N LYS A 580 -7.67 -6.19 -50.07
CA LYS A 580 -7.77 -5.28 -51.25
C LYS A 580 -9.19 -5.10 -51.85
N SER A 581 -9.56 -3.96 -52.45
CA SER A 581 -8.83 -3.11 -53.45
C SER A 581 -9.55 -1.73 -53.57
N LEU A 582 -9.18 -0.67 -54.33
CA LEU A 582 -8.36 -0.44 -55.55
C LEU A 582 -7.45 0.83 -55.42
N VAL A 583 -6.68 1.14 -56.49
CA VAL A 583 -5.59 2.15 -56.62
C VAL A 583 -5.67 2.69 -58.09
N PRO A 584 -5.39 3.98 -58.46
CA PRO A 584 -4.05 4.56 -58.33
C PRO A 584 -3.80 6.09 -58.21
N SER A 585 -2.77 6.40 -57.42
CA SER A 585 -1.78 7.49 -57.57
C SER A 585 -2.24 8.96 -57.38
N SER A 586 -1.41 9.90 -56.91
CA SER A 586 0.06 9.93 -56.86
C SER A 586 0.65 10.75 -55.68
N HIS A 587 1.92 10.46 -55.34
CA HIS A 587 2.85 11.27 -54.50
C HIS A 587 2.48 11.51 -53.02
N SER A 588 3.39 11.46 -52.03
CA SER A 588 4.82 11.08 -52.01
C SER A 588 5.31 10.74 -50.58
N SER A 589 6.21 9.74 -50.50
CA SER A 589 7.32 9.56 -49.53
C SER A 589 7.08 9.37 -48.01
N SER A 590 7.61 8.24 -47.49
CA SER A 590 8.19 7.99 -46.13
C SER A 590 7.31 8.29 -44.90
N THR A 591 6.87 7.35 -44.04
CA THR A 591 7.60 6.23 -43.36
C THR A 591 8.95 6.70 -42.81
N ALA A 592 9.15 6.99 -41.52
CA ALA A 592 9.01 6.12 -40.33
C ALA A 592 8.79 7.03 -39.08
N GLN A 593 7.96 6.68 -38.09
CA GLN A 593 8.16 5.67 -37.02
C GLN A 593 9.25 6.12 -36.05
N SER A 594 9.11 5.82 -34.76
CA SER A 594 10.31 5.69 -33.91
C SER A 594 11.28 6.89 -33.82
N GLN A 595 10.89 8.05 -33.33
CA GLN A 595 11.24 8.33 -31.93
C GLN A 595 12.55 7.71 -31.29
N PRO A 596 13.60 8.49 -30.88
CA PRO A 596 13.90 8.98 -29.48
C PRO A 596 14.44 10.45 -29.36
N GLY A 597 14.02 11.30 -28.37
CA GLY A 597 14.53 12.69 -28.09
C GLY A 597 13.53 13.73 -27.47
N SER A 598 13.86 14.45 -26.36
CA SER A 598 13.01 14.55 -25.12
C SER A 598 12.36 15.88 -24.56
N SER A 599 11.61 15.86 -23.41
CA SER A 599 10.82 16.90 -22.61
C SER A 599 9.74 16.40 -21.54
N GLN A 600 9.56 17.00 -20.32
CA GLN A 600 8.77 16.63 -19.05
C GLN A 600 7.36 15.93 -19.07
N ASP A 601 7.16 14.89 -18.23
CA ASP A 601 5.83 14.39 -17.81
C ASP A 601 5.68 14.55 -16.28
N ASN A 602 4.74 15.40 -15.86
CA ASN A 602 4.25 15.59 -14.50
C ASN A 602 3.16 14.50 -14.19
N PRO A 603 2.63 14.37 -12.96
CA PRO A 603 1.56 13.40 -12.66
C PRO A 603 0.23 13.78 -13.34
N LYS A 604 0.08 13.36 -14.61
CA LYS A 604 -1.01 13.69 -15.54
C LYS A 604 -2.25 14.22 -14.85
N LEU A 605 -2.43 15.54 -14.92
CA LEU A 605 -3.56 16.21 -14.29
C LEU A 605 -4.86 15.84 -14.99
N ASN A 606 -5.50 14.79 -14.49
CA ASN A 606 -6.81 14.33 -14.92
C ASN A 606 -7.84 15.47 -14.75
N PHE A 607 -8.10 16.19 -15.84
CA PHE A 607 -9.21 17.13 -15.91
C PHE A 607 -10.48 16.28 -15.88
N CYS A 608 -11.22 16.34 -14.76
CA CYS A 608 -12.26 15.40 -14.30
C CYS A 608 -11.73 14.26 -13.39
N ARG A 609 -11.51 14.59 -12.11
CA ARG A 609 -11.88 13.66 -11.03
C ARG A 609 -13.41 13.56 -10.95
N SER A 610 -13.92 12.44 -10.45
CA SER A 610 -15.33 12.04 -10.54
C SER A 610 -16.33 13.03 -9.89
N PRO A 611 -17.63 12.98 -10.25
CA PRO A 611 -18.64 13.87 -9.68
C PRO A 611 -18.69 13.81 -8.15
N GLU A 612 -18.48 12.64 -7.57
CA GLU A 612 -18.50 12.39 -6.13
C GLU A 612 -17.37 13.13 -5.42
N PHE A 613 -16.20 13.24 -6.05
CA PHE A 613 -15.07 13.98 -5.49
C PHE A 613 -15.35 15.49 -5.43
N LEU A 614 -15.92 16.06 -6.51
CA LEU A 614 -16.33 17.46 -6.51
C LEU A 614 -17.44 17.73 -5.49
N GLN A 615 -18.43 16.83 -5.41
CA GLN A 615 -19.51 16.91 -4.43
C GLN A 615 -18.93 16.93 -2.99
N ASN A 616 -17.92 16.11 -2.70
CA ASN A 616 -17.23 16.10 -1.41
C ASN A 616 -16.52 17.43 -1.11
N ILE A 617 -15.84 18.04 -2.09
CA ILE A 617 -15.24 19.39 -1.93
C ILE A 617 -16.32 20.45 -1.70
N LEU A 618 -17.41 20.42 -2.47
CA LEU A 618 -18.53 21.35 -2.35
C LEU A 618 -19.20 21.27 -0.98
N GLU A 619 -19.42 20.06 -0.45
CA GLU A 619 -19.99 19.84 0.87
C GLU A 619 -19.06 20.31 2.00
N ARG A 620 -17.76 20.01 1.90
CA ARG A 620 -16.75 20.52 2.86
C ARG A 620 -16.68 22.05 2.84
N PHE A 621 -16.68 22.66 1.65
CA PHE A 621 -16.67 24.11 1.50
C PHE A 621 -17.95 24.74 2.04
N ALA A 622 -19.13 24.23 1.67
CA ALA A 622 -20.41 24.75 2.12
C ALA A 622 -20.55 24.65 3.65
N LYS A 623 -20.11 23.54 4.24
CA LYS A 623 -20.05 23.37 5.71
C LYS A 623 -19.12 24.39 6.36
N SER A 624 -17.89 24.54 5.85
CA SER A 624 -16.90 25.48 6.40
C SER A 624 -17.37 26.95 6.29
N ALA A 625 -17.92 27.34 5.15
CA ALA A 625 -18.47 28.68 4.92
C ALA A 625 -19.69 28.95 5.83
N TYR A 626 -20.57 27.96 6.04
CA TYR A 626 -21.70 28.07 6.96
C TYR A 626 -21.23 28.18 8.43
N GLU A 627 -20.24 27.40 8.84
CA GLU A 627 -19.64 27.47 10.19
C GLU A 627 -18.93 28.81 10.44
N SER A 628 -18.29 29.41 9.44
CA SER A 628 -17.74 30.77 9.51
C SER A 628 -18.84 31.82 9.64
N TYR A 629 -19.88 31.75 8.79
CA TYR A 629 -21.02 32.65 8.84
C TYR A 629 -21.77 32.59 10.18
N ALA A 630 -22.04 31.39 10.69
CA ALA A 630 -22.70 31.16 11.98
C ALA A 630 -21.89 31.68 13.19
N ARG A 631 -20.57 31.81 13.05
CA ARG A 631 -19.68 32.42 14.05
C ARG A 631 -19.52 33.94 13.90
N GLY A 632 -20.11 34.54 12.86
CA GLY A 632 -19.97 35.97 12.53
C GLY A 632 -18.61 36.34 11.93
N ASP A 633 -17.84 35.36 11.45
CA ASP A 633 -16.45 35.53 10.98
C ASP A 633 -16.25 34.95 9.56
N PRO A 634 -16.73 35.65 8.52
CA PRO A 634 -16.52 35.27 7.13
C PRO A 634 -15.10 35.60 6.66
N THR A 635 -14.26 34.59 6.48
CA THR A 635 -12.87 34.77 6.02
C THR A 635 -12.76 35.03 4.52
N ALA A 636 -11.71 35.74 4.10
CA ALA A 636 -11.41 36.01 2.69
C ALA A 636 -11.03 34.73 1.91
N ASP A 637 -10.51 33.71 2.58
CA ASP A 637 -10.12 32.42 1.98
C ASP A 637 -11.31 31.67 1.37
N HIS A 638 -12.52 31.88 1.91
CA HIS A 638 -13.74 31.32 1.32
C HIS A 638 -13.98 31.84 -0.10
N LEU A 639 -13.65 33.11 -0.38
CA LEU A 639 -13.79 33.69 -1.72
C LEU A 639 -12.80 33.05 -2.69
N MET A 640 -11.57 32.75 -2.25
CA MET A 640 -10.52 32.12 -3.06
C MET A 640 -10.86 30.66 -3.43
N THR A 641 -11.54 29.93 -2.53
CA THR A 641 -12.02 28.58 -2.84
C THR A 641 -13.25 28.62 -3.75
N LEU A 642 -14.16 29.57 -3.50
CA LEU A 642 -15.38 29.75 -4.29
C LEU A 642 -15.10 30.10 -5.76
N THR A 643 -14.11 30.94 -6.05
CA THR A 643 -13.76 31.29 -7.45
C THR A 643 -13.26 30.08 -8.23
N LYS A 644 -12.37 29.26 -7.65
CA LYS A 644 -11.88 28.00 -8.25
C LYS A 644 -13.02 27.00 -8.48
N VAL A 645 -13.92 26.86 -7.51
CA VAL A 645 -15.14 26.04 -7.63
C VAL A 645 -16.04 26.52 -8.77
N ASN A 646 -16.21 27.83 -8.94
CA ASN A 646 -17.04 28.40 -10.01
C ASN A 646 -16.46 28.12 -11.40
N VAL A 647 -15.13 28.16 -11.57
CA VAL A 647 -14.45 27.79 -12.82
C VAL A 647 -14.67 26.31 -13.17
N PHE A 648 -14.53 25.40 -12.20
CA PHE A 648 -14.80 23.97 -12.44
C PHE A 648 -16.26 23.73 -12.85
N ARG A 649 -17.21 24.31 -12.10
CA ARG A 649 -18.64 24.21 -12.39
C ARG A 649 -18.98 24.77 -13.78
N ALA A 650 -18.33 25.86 -14.18
CA ALA A 650 -18.48 26.46 -15.50
C ALA A 650 -18.06 25.51 -16.64
N PHE A 651 -16.92 24.84 -16.51
CA PHE A 651 -16.48 23.86 -17.51
C PHE A 651 -17.37 22.61 -17.55
N ALA A 652 -17.76 22.06 -16.40
CA ALA A 652 -18.70 20.94 -16.33
C ALA A 652 -20.07 21.28 -16.95
N GLN A 653 -20.54 22.51 -16.80
CA GLN A 653 -21.77 23.00 -17.43
C GLN A 653 -21.61 23.18 -18.96
N ASN A 654 -20.47 23.70 -19.43
CA ASN A 654 -20.17 23.80 -20.86
C ASN A 654 -20.04 22.42 -21.53
N LEU A 655 -19.39 21.45 -20.88
CA LEU A 655 -19.31 20.04 -21.33
C LEU A 655 -20.72 19.44 -21.52
N ARG A 656 -21.61 19.63 -20.54
CA ARG A 656 -23.01 19.17 -20.59
C ARG A 656 -23.83 19.88 -21.68
N LEU A 657 -23.53 21.14 -22.00
CA LEU A 657 -24.19 21.91 -23.08
C LEU A 657 -23.70 21.55 -24.48
N ILE A 658 -22.46 21.10 -24.61
CA ILE A 658 -21.95 20.42 -25.81
C ILE A 658 -22.55 19.01 -25.93
N GLY A 659 -23.00 18.45 -24.79
CA GLY A 659 -23.73 17.20 -24.70
C GLY A 659 -22.83 15.98 -24.53
N TRP A 660 -21.64 16.19 -23.96
CA TRP A 660 -20.71 15.13 -23.62
C TRP A 660 -20.85 14.76 -22.13
N SER A 661 -20.63 13.48 -21.85
CA SER A 661 -20.53 12.97 -20.48
C SER A 661 -19.07 12.94 -20.03
N GLU A 662 -18.85 12.88 -18.72
CA GLU A 662 -17.52 12.87 -18.10
C GLU A 662 -16.68 11.64 -18.51
N TYR A 663 -17.32 10.60 -19.05
CA TYR A 663 -16.68 9.42 -19.67
C TYR A 663 -15.91 9.71 -20.97
N TRP A 664 -16.10 10.88 -21.59
CA TRP A 664 -15.34 11.30 -22.78
C TRP A 664 -14.03 12.03 -22.42
N MET A 665 -13.61 12.01 -21.16
CA MET A 665 -12.42 12.71 -20.65
C MET A 665 -11.25 11.77 -20.33
N ASP A 666 -11.23 10.57 -20.91
CA ASP A 666 -10.11 9.63 -20.82
C ASP A 666 -8.86 10.21 -21.50
N HIS A 667 -7.68 10.03 -20.90
CA HIS A 667 -6.39 10.53 -21.42
C HIS A 667 -6.07 10.20 -22.90
N ASP A 668 -6.62 9.12 -23.46
CA ASP A 668 -6.43 8.73 -24.87
C ASP A 668 -7.65 9.11 -25.76
N ALA A 669 -8.63 9.86 -25.23
CA ALA A 669 -9.82 10.29 -25.96
C ALA A 669 -9.51 11.34 -27.05
N ILE A 670 -10.23 11.22 -28.17
CA ILE A 670 -10.21 12.18 -29.27
C ILE A 670 -11.57 12.89 -29.31
N SER A 671 -11.57 14.21 -29.51
CA SER A 671 -12.76 15.04 -29.64
C SER A 671 -13.79 14.39 -30.58
N PRO A 672 -15.04 14.15 -30.13
CA PRO A 672 -16.12 13.65 -30.97
C PRO A 672 -16.33 14.46 -32.25
N PHE A 673 -15.95 15.74 -32.27
CA PHE A 673 -15.98 16.59 -33.46
C PHE A 673 -15.03 16.16 -34.59
N ASN A 674 -14.11 15.23 -34.34
CA ASN A 674 -13.23 14.61 -35.35
C ASN A 674 -13.71 13.22 -35.84
N THR A 675 -14.87 12.72 -35.39
CA THR A 675 -15.34 11.36 -35.73
C THR A 675 -16.18 11.32 -37.02
N VAL A 676 -16.04 10.23 -37.79
CA VAL A 676 -16.59 10.08 -39.17
C VAL A 676 -18.13 10.07 -39.21
N LEU A 677 -18.77 9.70 -38.12
CA LEU A 677 -20.20 9.88 -37.88
C LEU A 677 -20.35 10.66 -36.58
N PRO A 678 -20.63 11.98 -36.62
CA PRO A 678 -20.87 12.74 -35.40
C PRO A 678 -22.15 12.22 -34.75
N GLN A 679 -21.99 11.32 -33.78
CA GLN A 679 -23.10 10.86 -32.96
C GLN A 679 -23.74 12.09 -32.32
N LYS A 680 -25.01 12.32 -32.66
CA LYS A 680 -25.77 13.45 -32.13
C LYS A 680 -25.79 13.31 -30.60
N PRO A 681 -25.27 14.27 -29.83
CA PRO A 681 -25.13 14.10 -28.40
C PRO A 681 -26.49 13.88 -27.75
N SER A 682 -26.71 12.67 -27.23
CA SER A 682 -27.96 12.22 -26.64
C SER A 682 -28.14 12.83 -25.25
N THR A 683 -28.45 14.11 -25.20
CA THR A 683 -28.88 14.77 -23.96
C THR A 683 -30.30 14.32 -23.60
N PRO A 684 -30.66 14.21 -22.31
CA PRO A 684 -32.03 13.84 -21.89
C PRO A 684 -33.14 14.83 -22.32
N ASN A 685 -32.79 15.94 -22.98
CA ASN A 685 -33.72 16.93 -23.53
C ASN A 685 -33.24 17.36 -24.92
N ASP A 686 -33.66 16.60 -25.94
CA ASP A 686 -33.26 16.66 -27.36
C ASP A 686 -33.71 17.95 -28.11
N LYS A 687 -33.87 19.08 -27.39
CA LYS A 687 -34.48 20.34 -27.86
C LYS A 687 -33.63 21.60 -27.66
N ILE A 688 -32.47 21.53 -27.00
CA ILE A 688 -31.61 22.71 -26.76
C ILE A 688 -30.40 22.65 -27.72
N PRO A 689 -30.25 23.61 -28.65
CA PRO A 689 -29.07 23.66 -29.53
C PRO A 689 -27.82 24.11 -28.76
N ILE A 690 -26.65 23.61 -29.15
CA ILE A 690 -25.35 24.01 -28.58
C ILE A 690 -25.19 25.54 -28.71
N PRO A 691 -24.92 26.28 -27.60
CA PRO A 691 -24.75 27.73 -27.63
C PRO A 691 -23.67 28.17 -28.62
N THR A 692 -23.87 29.30 -29.32
CA THR A 692 -23.03 29.77 -30.43
C THR A 692 -21.52 29.72 -30.12
N ASN A 693 -21.11 30.15 -28.92
CA ASN A 693 -19.72 30.19 -28.49
C ASN A 693 -19.07 28.81 -28.26
N LEU A 694 -19.89 27.77 -28.01
CA LEU A 694 -19.44 26.39 -27.81
C LEU A 694 -19.51 25.56 -29.10
N GLN A 695 -20.14 26.06 -30.17
CA GLN A 695 -20.19 25.35 -31.45
C GLN A 695 -18.79 25.10 -32.02
N PRO A 696 -18.51 23.93 -32.60
CA PRO A 696 -17.17 23.56 -33.05
C PRO A 696 -16.69 24.40 -34.24
N THR A 697 -15.50 24.98 -34.10
CA THR A 697 -14.80 25.73 -35.16
C THR A 697 -14.36 24.82 -36.31
N ARG A 698 -13.85 25.43 -37.39
CA ARG A 698 -13.20 24.69 -38.48
C ARG A 698 -11.97 23.92 -38.00
N ILE A 699 -11.21 24.49 -37.07
CA ILE A 699 -9.96 23.89 -36.54
C ILE A 699 -10.30 22.69 -35.66
N GLN A 700 -11.24 22.81 -34.72
CA GLN A 700 -11.73 21.68 -33.92
C GLN A 700 -12.15 20.49 -34.79
N LYS A 701 -12.87 20.72 -35.90
CA LYS A 701 -13.27 19.63 -36.82
C LYS A 701 -12.12 19.03 -37.64
N SER A 702 -11.03 19.78 -37.84
CA SER A 702 -9.96 19.40 -38.79
C SER A 702 -8.70 18.84 -38.12
N ILE A 703 -8.46 19.15 -36.85
CA ILE A 703 -7.27 18.75 -36.10
C ILE A 703 -7.71 17.84 -34.95
N HIS A 704 -7.11 16.66 -34.82
CA HIS A 704 -7.36 15.75 -33.69
C HIS A 704 -6.82 16.36 -32.41
N HIS A 705 -7.65 16.40 -31.37
CA HIS A 705 -7.30 16.98 -30.06
C HIS A 705 -8.12 16.30 -28.95
N HIS A 706 -7.70 16.48 -27.69
CA HIS A 706 -8.39 15.90 -26.54
C HIS A 706 -9.69 16.69 -26.21
N PRO A 707 -10.82 16.03 -25.90
CA PRO A 707 -12.14 16.65 -25.66
C PRO A 707 -12.17 17.81 -24.66
N TRP A 708 -11.21 17.90 -23.74
CA TRP A 708 -11.17 18.98 -22.75
C TRP A 708 -10.97 20.39 -23.35
N LEU A 709 -10.42 20.51 -24.56
CA LEU A 709 -10.25 21.82 -25.21
C LEU A 709 -11.58 22.35 -25.74
N ASP A 710 -12.61 21.52 -25.90
CA ASP A 710 -13.85 21.91 -26.58
C ASP A 710 -14.79 22.78 -25.75
N PHE A 711 -14.72 22.70 -24.42
CA PHE A 711 -15.65 23.39 -23.51
C PHE A 711 -15.22 24.82 -23.11
N PHE A 712 -14.11 25.32 -23.63
CA PHE A 712 -13.72 26.72 -23.42
C PHE A 712 -14.69 27.69 -24.14
N PRO A 713 -15.08 28.80 -23.51
CA PRO A 713 -16.15 29.69 -23.98
C PRO A 713 -15.74 30.63 -25.14
N SER A 714 -14.47 30.63 -25.53
CA SER A 714 -13.94 31.48 -26.60
C SER A 714 -13.51 30.59 -27.78
N PRO A 715 -14.17 30.69 -28.95
CA PRO A 715 -13.77 29.94 -30.13
C PRO A 715 -12.30 30.13 -30.50
N LYS A 716 -11.78 31.37 -30.45
CA LYS A 716 -10.37 31.62 -30.79
C LYS A 716 -9.39 31.10 -29.72
N MET A 717 -9.81 31.01 -28.47
CA MET A 717 -9.01 30.40 -27.40
C MET A 717 -8.83 28.89 -27.64
N ARG A 718 -9.90 28.19 -28.04
CA ARG A 718 -9.85 26.78 -28.45
C ARG A 718 -8.95 26.57 -29.66
N ASP A 719 -9.15 27.39 -30.68
CA ASP A 719 -8.30 27.37 -31.88
C ASP A 719 -6.83 27.58 -31.52
N ASN A 720 -6.47 28.54 -30.66
CA ASN A 720 -5.10 28.75 -30.22
C ASN A 720 -4.50 27.53 -29.50
N LEU A 721 -5.25 26.89 -28.59
CA LEU A 721 -4.82 25.70 -27.86
C LEU A 721 -4.60 24.50 -28.78
N ILE A 722 -5.46 24.34 -29.80
CA ILE A 722 -5.39 23.24 -30.77
C ILE A 722 -4.30 23.49 -31.84
N GLU A 723 -4.15 24.73 -32.31
CA GLU A 723 -3.09 25.14 -33.25
C GLU A 723 -1.68 25.04 -32.62
N ALA A 724 -1.57 25.14 -31.29
CA ALA A 724 -0.31 24.97 -30.55
C ALA A 724 0.13 23.51 -30.39
N GLY A 725 -0.72 22.52 -30.70
CA GLY A 725 -0.36 21.09 -30.67
C GLY A 725 0.22 20.62 -29.33
N ASP A 726 1.29 19.81 -29.39
CA ASP A 726 1.99 19.25 -28.22
C ASP A 726 3.08 20.22 -27.64
N ASP A 727 3.19 21.47 -28.10
CA ASP A 727 4.33 22.37 -27.78
C ASP A 727 4.19 23.14 -26.43
N TRP A 728 3.24 22.75 -25.58
CA TRP A 728 2.94 23.38 -24.29
C TRP A 728 2.57 22.34 -23.21
N ASP A 729 2.76 22.71 -21.93
CA ASP A 729 2.47 21.87 -20.77
C ASP A 729 0.98 21.99 -20.39
N ASP A 730 0.20 21.00 -20.78
CA ASP A 730 -1.26 20.96 -20.64
C ASP A 730 -1.71 20.76 -19.19
N GLU A 731 -1.01 19.89 -18.45
CA GLU A 731 -1.11 19.76 -17.01
C GLU A 731 -0.79 21.07 -16.28
N GLN A 732 0.22 21.83 -16.70
CA GLN A 732 0.51 23.11 -16.07
C GLN A 732 -0.58 24.15 -16.34
N LEU A 733 -1.15 24.22 -17.55
CA LEU A 733 -2.31 25.07 -17.83
C LEU A 733 -3.52 24.64 -16.99
N CYS A 734 -3.77 23.33 -16.89
CA CYS A 734 -4.83 22.71 -16.09
C CYS A 734 -4.71 23.11 -14.61
N ASN A 735 -3.49 23.07 -14.05
CA ASN A 735 -3.14 23.55 -12.72
C ASN A 735 -3.34 25.06 -12.55
N ASP A 736 -2.86 25.88 -13.50
CA ASP A 736 -2.96 27.34 -13.44
C ASP A 736 -4.39 27.85 -13.66
N ILE A 737 -5.31 27.04 -14.20
CA ILE A 737 -6.72 27.40 -14.37
C ILE A 737 -7.56 26.97 -13.16
N MET A 738 -7.35 25.75 -12.65
CA MET A 738 -8.21 25.16 -11.61
C MET A 738 -7.63 25.27 -10.19
N GLY A 739 -6.31 25.27 -10.02
CA GLY A 739 -5.63 25.63 -8.77
C GLY A 739 -5.97 24.79 -7.53
N PHE A 740 -6.46 23.56 -7.68
CA PHE A 740 -6.80 22.67 -6.55
C PHE A 740 -5.64 21.76 -6.11
N TRP A 741 -4.53 21.71 -6.86
CA TRP A 741 -3.61 20.56 -6.87
C TRP A 741 -2.14 20.86 -6.55
N GLY A 742 -1.80 22.06 -6.07
CA GLY A 742 -0.43 22.38 -5.68
C GLY A 742 -0.33 23.59 -4.75
N GLU A 743 0.78 23.68 -4.01
CA GLU A 743 1.03 24.72 -3.00
C GLU A 743 1.40 26.10 -3.61
N SER A 744 1.53 26.21 -4.94
CA SER A 744 2.19 27.36 -5.59
C SER A 744 1.43 28.02 -6.75
N THR A 745 0.11 28.23 -6.63
CA THR A 745 -0.64 29.20 -7.48
C THR A 745 -1.77 29.90 -6.71
N MET A 746 -1.43 31.01 -6.04
CA MET A 746 -2.45 31.94 -5.49
C MET A 746 -2.95 32.98 -6.50
N ASP A 747 -2.33 33.05 -7.69
CA ASP A 747 -2.32 34.28 -8.49
C ASP A 747 -2.67 34.09 -9.99
N ALA A 748 -2.42 32.94 -10.60
CA ALA A 748 -2.84 32.63 -11.96
C ALA A 748 -4.19 31.88 -11.94
N GLY A 749 -5.09 32.26 -12.84
CA GLY A 749 -6.43 31.68 -12.92
C GLY A 749 -7.39 32.41 -13.86
N LEU A 750 -8.55 31.78 -14.07
CA LEU A 750 -9.74 32.34 -14.69
C LEU A 750 -10.78 32.68 -13.59
N LEU A 751 -11.71 33.58 -13.88
CA LEU A 751 -12.84 33.91 -13.01
C LEU A 751 -14.14 33.90 -13.84
N VAL A 752 -15.24 33.45 -13.24
CA VAL A 752 -16.55 33.32 -13.89
C VAL A 752 -17.61 34.06 -13.09
N TRP A 753 -18.31 34.99 -13.74
CA TRP A 753 -19.22 35.96 -13.15
C TRP A 753 -20.70 35.77 -13.54
N GLY A 754 -21.01 34.71 -14.28
CA GLY A 754 -22.35 34.42 -14.82
C GLY A 754 -22.35 33.17 -15.71
N GLU A 755 -23.33 33.06 -16.61
CA GLU A 755 -23.48 31.88 -17.48
C GLU A 755 -22.21 31.52 -18.27
N PRO A 756 -21.71 30.27 -18.17
CA PRO A 756 -20.35 29.92 -18.54
C PRO A 756 -20.11 29.76 -20.05
N TRP A 757 -21.16 29.62 -20.86
CA TRP A 757 -21.04 29.60 -22.33
C TRP A 757 -20.93 31.01 -22.93
N ASN A 758 -21.06 32.07 -22.12
CA ASN A 758 -20.93 33.44 -22.59
C ASN A 758 -19.56 34.02 -22.16
N VAL A 759 -18.67 34.24 -23.13
CA VAL A 759 -17.34 34.82 -22.90
C VAL A 759 -17.37 36.16 -22.16
N GLN A 760 -18.47 36.93 -22.25
CA GLN A 760 -18.66 38.18 -21.53
C GLN A 760 -18.73 38.03 -20.00
N ASN A 761 -18.90 36.81 -19.50
CA ASN A 761 -18.92 36.46 -18.07
C ASN A 761 -17.57 35.96 -17.56
N TRP A 762 -16.55 35.86 -18.41
CA TRP A 762 -15.22 35.39 -18.04
C TRP A 762 -14.23 36.55 -17.84
N GLU A 763 -13.31 36.37 -16.91
CA GLU A 763 -12.20 37.28 -16.64
C GLU A 763 -10.91 36.47 -16.51
N VAL A 764 -9.80 37.00 -17.05
CA VAL A 764 -8.46 36.45 -16.87
C VAL A 764 -7.65 37.28 -15.87
N THR A 765 -6.89 36.62 -15.00
CA THR A 765 -5.99 37.29 -14.05
C THR A 765 -4.71 37.81 -14.72
N GLU A 766 -4.09 38.84 -14.16
CA GLU A 766 -2.82 39.39 -14.68
C GLU A 766 -1.68 38.35 -14.70
N PRO A 767 -1.51 37.47 -13.69
CA PRO A 767 -0.50 36.41 -13.72
C PRO A 767 -0.81 35.31 -14.74
N PHE A 768 -2.10 34.97 -14.95
CA PHE A 768 -2.49 34.09 -16.06
C PHE A 768 -2.09 34.69 -17.42
N LEU A 769 -2.30 35.99 -17.62
CA LEU A 769 -1.86 36.68 -18.83
C LEU A 769 -0.33 36.66 -19.01
N LYS A 770 0.44 36.90 -17.95
CA LYS A 770 1.92 36.86 -18.03
C LYS A 770 2.45 35.50 -18.47
N LYS A 771 1.81 34.40 -18.04
CA LYS A 771 2.22 33.02 -18.35
C LYS A 771 1.62 32.48 -19.66
N TRP A 772 0.34 32.78 -19.91
CA TRP A 772 -0.48 32.19 -20.98
C TRP A 772 -1.04 33.21 -21.99
N GLN A 773 -0.39 34.37 -22.18
CA GLN A 773 -0.79 35.41 -23.15
C GLN A 773 -1.14 34.88 -24.55
N TRP A 774 -0.49 33.81 -25.01
CA TRP A 774 -0.71 33.22 -26.32
C TRP A 774 -2.07 32.51 -26.42
N VAL A 775 -2.55 31.90 -25.33
CA VAL A 775 -3.84 31.20 -25.25
C VAL A 775 -5.00 32.16 -25.57
N VAL A 776 -4.92 33.39 -25.07
CA VAL A 776 -5.96 34.43 -25.26
C VAL A 776 -5.66 35.42 -26.39
N ARG A 777 -4.59 35.18 -27.18
CA ARG A 777 -4.23 36.05 -28.31
C ARG A 777 -5.37 36.09 -29.32
N GLY A 778 -5.80 37.30 -29.71
CA GLY A 778 -6.91 37.47 -30.64
C GLY A 778 -8.30 37.19 -30.06
N CYS A 779 -8.46 37.21 -28.73
CA CYS A 779 -9.77 37.10 -28.05
C CYS A 779 -10.26 38.46 -27.51
N PRO A 780 -10.58 39.47 -28.35
CA PRO A 780 -10.92 40.82 -27.89
C PRO A 780 -12.13 40.84 -26.95
N GLU A 781 -13.12 39.98 -27.19
CA GLU A 781 -14.31 39.86 -26.35
C GLU A 781 -14.00 39.47 -24.90
N LEU A 782 -12.99 38.62 -24.69
CA LEU A 782 -12.51 38.21 -23.36
C LEU A 782 -11.67 39.32 -22.70
N MET A 783 -10.95 40.11 -23.49
CA MET A 783 -10.19 41.28 -23.02
C MET A 783 -11.13 42.39 -22.53
N ASP A 784 -12.18 42.67 -23.30
CA ASP A 784 -13.24 43.62 -22.93
C ASP A 784 -14.03 43.14 -21.71
N ALA A 785 -14.37 41.85 -21.64
CA ALA A 785 -15.02 41.25 -20.47
C ALA A 785 -14.16 41.40 -19.21
N THR A 786 -12.88 41.02 -19.29
CA THR A 786 -11.89 41.17 -18.22
C THR A 786 -11.81 42.62 -17.73
N ASN A 787 -11.59 43.57 -18.64
CA ASN A 787 -11.54 44.99 -18.27
C ASN A 787 -12.86 45.50 -17.67
N ARG A 788 -14.02 45.02 -18.15
CA ARG A 788 -15.35 45.41 -17.62
C ARG A 788 -15.57 44.90 -16.19
N TRP A 789 -15.22 43.66 -15.90
CA TRP A 789 -15.37 43.10 -14.55
C TRP A 789 -14.41 43.76 -13.56
N ARG A 790 -13.17 44.02 -13.97
CA ARG A 790 -12.18 44.79 -13.19
C ARG A 790 -12.65 46.22 -12.92
N ALA A 791 -13.14 46.93 -13.93
CA ALA A 791 -13.70 48.28 -13.77
C ALA A 791 -14.86 48.32 -12.77
N ARG A 792 -15.76 47.32 -12.79
CA ARG A 792 -16.88 47.22 -11.84
C ARG A 792 -16.43 47.02 -10.39
N ARG A 793 -15.24 46.47 -10.15
CA ARG A 793 -14.64 46.31 -8.81
C ARG A 793 -13.65 47.43 -8.44
N GLY A 794 -13.48 48.45 -9.30
CA GLY A 794 -12.50 49.52 -9.10
C GLY A 794 -11.04 49.11 -9.33
N GLU A 795 -10.80 47.93 -9.91
CA GLU A 795 -9.45 47.44 -10.22
C GLU A 795 -8.87 48.08 -11.48
N LYS A 796 -7.53 48.11 -11.57
CA LYS A 796 -6.82 48.58 -12.76
C LYS A 796 -7.16 47.70 -13.97
N LEU A 797 -7.44 48.36 -15.10
CA LEU A 797 -7.59 47.73 -16.40
C LEU A 797 -6.26 47.12 -16.83
N ILE A 798 -6.26 45.86 -17.30
CA ILE A 798 -5.02 45.16 -17.68
C ILE A 798 -4.61 45.58 -19.09
N PHE A 799 -5.53 45.50 -20.05
CA PHE A 799 -5.27 45.81 -21.47
C PHE A 799 -5.25 47.32 -21.79
N ARG A 800 -4.84 48.16 -20.81
CA ARG A 800 -4.35 49.52 -21.04
C ARG A 800 -2.81 49.60 -21.03
N TYR A 801 -2.14 48.52 -20.62
CA TYR A 801 -0.69 48.47 -20.37
C TYR A 801 0.00 47.27 -21.04
N ILE A 802 -0.74 46.56 -21.93
CA ILE A 802 -0.30 45.49 -22.82
C ILE A 802 -0.71 45.91 -24.23
#